data_AF-A0A4S4LIF2-F1
#
_entry.id   AF-A0A4S4LIF2-F1
#
_cell.length_a   1.000
_cell.length_b   1.000
_cell.length_c   1.000
_cell.angle_alpha   90.00
_cell.angle_beta   90.00
_cell.angle_gamma   90.00
#
_symmetry.space_group_name_H-M   'P 1'
#
loop_
_entity.id
_entity.type
_entity.pdbx_description
1 polymer ?
#
loop_
_entity_poly.entity_id
_entity_poly.type
_entity_poly.pdbx_seq_one_letter_code
_entity_poly.pdbx_strand_id
1 'polypeptide(L)'
;MASFIDEKVIHHAKQDAASTSSSVVGGKVDGVGEPHKLKRQLKNRHIAMISIGGVIGTGLFLGTATALQQGGPVGLLLGYLIVGTVCFSVMISLGEMVAYLPVPGGHIKLADRFVDPAFSFTMGWNYWYNWTVILPAELSAASVLMTLWKSKEEVSPAVWITMCLVVVIAINMFGAGAYGEAEFIFASIKVVTITGLIILGIVLDLGGGPNHDRIGFRYWKNPGPFVQFDDISGNTGKFLGWWAVMTQAAFSFIGTEIVAIAAGEAKNPRRNLPKAIKRVYIRILLFYIGGTIIIGLLVPSNDPNLNLNSGTAAGSPFVIAIQKAGIKGLPSVINAALLTSAWSAASSDLYTSSRAIYGLALSGNAPKIFSYTTKRGLPLVALGFCASFSFLAYMGVSTGAGKVFQWFVNMTSVAGLMTWFGICVTYLRFYKGFRVQGFSRATLPYASKLNPYAAWYAVIACPVICFFSGFQVFVKGNWDTATFVTNYLPLMLFPVLYVSSRLWLKCKPIRASDMDFVTGLKEIEDDTYDEPPPRNWAERFWGWLPAIKDLAPRIKAPGCSDAVYDSSRYPLPWRRCSESTMQECSRAAAAAVTVTTLEDDDQRNLPRSAGSSASVASCVYTPLNAVEVDDALVDLAHPYTGVLDLERGLKADGLSFQPCMAARCQDRYVVEQFTLRGAREQSGGGAQWTLTGVFDGHLGEATVEHVAHHLPVIVQEFLEEAVSDDPASIEDPAFVTALLKRAFVSFDRDIANDVLALFPGGISSLDQLSDDYIRCVINDYESGLQNYKKVQLNMYGTTALLALVDSRQENLWVANLGDCQAVLASCSSSGEWVGELLTEAHNGTNLREIERVKREHPNEPDCIKNGRILGTIAPFRCIGDQPFKQLPAFTRRILFNLDTGPREDVGVSHAAWEQLLSRNLTPPYISADADIVHRRLTRGAVPGSPSQFLVLCTDGLQELFDSMPVYEQSQKYVDAVMLPGDEEAIFKVDDNLALRILKKALGGDDTNAVSQMITAQSDRAWLDDITIVVQIL
;
A
#
# COMPACT_ATOMS: atom_id res chain seq x y z
N MET A 1 -30.14 -29.36 1.81
CA MET A 1 -30.41 -28.69 3.11
C MET A 1 -31.51 -27.66 2.88
N ALA A 2 -32.73 -28.16 2.63
CA ALA A 2 -33.88 -27.38 2.20
C ALA A 2 -35.05 -27.68 3.14
N SER A 3 -35.05 -27.01 4.29
CA SER A 3 -36.14 -26.79 5.24
C SER A 3 -35.50 -26.05 6.41
N PHE A 4 -36.24 -25.14 7.05
CA PHE A 4 -35.77 -24.10 7.98
C PHE A 4 -35.31 -22.80 7.33
N ILE A 5 -36.24 -22.14 6.62
CA ILE A 5 -36.30 -20.68 6.62
C ILE A 5 -37.76 -20.33 6.93
N ASP A 6 -37.95 -19.68 8.08
CA ASP A 6 -39.22 -19.29 8.66
C ASP A 6 -39.92 -18.20 7.81
N GLU A 7 -41.23 -18.32 7.63
CA GLU A 7 -42.07 -17.51 6.74
C GLU A 7 -42.12 -16.03 7.16
N LYS A 8 -41.77 -15.73 8.42
CA LYS A 8 -41.69 -14.35 8.94
C LYS A 8 -40.48 -13.55 8.44
N VAL A 9 -39.42 -14.20 7.96
CA VAL A 9 -38.26 -13.51 7.36
C VAL A 9 -38.60 -12.95 5.96
N ILE A 10 -39.61 -13.53 5.30
CA ILE A 10 -40.01 -13.22 3.93
C ILE A 10 -40.83 -11.91 3.85
N HIS A 11 -41.57 -11.58 4.90
CA HIS A 11 -42.38 -10.35 4.92
C HIS A 11 -41.55 -9.09 5.23
N HIS A 12 -40.48 -9.20 6.03
CA HIS A 12 -39.56 -8.08 6.26
C HIS A 12 -38.64 -7.81 5.05
N ALA A 13 -38.17 -8.86 4.36
CA ALA A 13 -37.30 -8.70 3.18
C ALA A 13 -37.99 -8.02 1.97
N LYS A 14 -39.32 -8.06 1.89
CA LYS A 14 -40.08 -7.37 0.82
C LYS A 14 -40.30 -5.88 1.07
N GLN A 15 -40.28 -5.43 2.34
CA GLN A 15 -40.37 -4.00 2.67
C GLN A 15 -39.00 -3.32 2.56
N ASP A 16 -37.92 -4.01 2.90
CA ASP A 16 -36.57 -3.43 2.81
C ASP A 16 -36.07 -3.29 1.37
N ALA A 17 -36.44 -4.20 0.46
CA ALA A 17 -36.03 -4.13 -0.95
C ALA A 17 -36.71 -3.01 -1.76
N ALA A 18 -37.80 -2.41 -1.24
CA ALA A 18 -38.48 -1.28 -1.87
C ALA A 18 -38.03 0.09 -1.33
N SER A 19 -37.28 0.12 -0.22
CA SER A 19 -36.78 1.37 0.39
C SER A 19 -35.29 1.64 0.13
N THR A 20 -34.52 0.69 -0.43
CA THR A 20 -33.06 0.87 -0.63
C THR A 20 -32.64 1.61 -1.92
N SER A 21 -33.54 2.34 -2.58
CA SER A 21 -33.17 3.21 -3.71
C SER A 21 -33.26 4.71 -3.42
N SER A 22 -33.44 5.12 -2.17
CA SER A 22 -33.38 6.52 -1.76
C SER A 22 -33.04 6.63 -0.29
N SER A 23 -32.02 7.46 0.03
CA SER A 23 -31.53 7.84 1.35
C SER A 23 -30.58 6.86 2.07
N VAL A 24 -29.29 7.20 2.08
CA VAL A 24 -28.41 6.96 3.22
C VAL A 24 -27.83 8.32 3.62
N VAL A 25 -28.63 9.05 4.39
CA VAL A 25 -28.17 10.05 5.36
C VAL A 25 -28.17 9.35 6.71
N GLY A 26 -27.18 9.67 7.55
CA GLY A 26 -26.84 8.99 8.78
C GLY A 26 -28.01 8.68 9.73
N GLY A 27 -27.92 7.49 10.35
CA GLY A 27 -28.77 7.06 11.44
C GLY A 27 -28.04 6.02 12.28
N LYS A 28 -27.73 6.39 13.52
CA LYS A 28 -27.20 5.53 14.60
C LYS A 28 -28.07 4.28 14.76
N VAL A 29 -27.45 3.10 14.77
CA VAL A 29 -28.05 1.86 15.28
C VAL A 29 -27.19 1.37 16.43
N ASP A 30 -27.75 1.43 17.64
CA ASP A 30 -27.13 0.95 18.86
C ASP A 30 -27.01 -0.58 18.86
N GLY A 31 -25.85 -1.09 19.28
CA GLY A 31 -25.76 -2.36 20.01
C GLY A 31 -25.65 -3.69 19.24
N VAL A 32 -24.75 -3.82 18.26
CA VAL A 32 -24.12 -5.11 17.91
C VAL A 32 -22.67 -4.85 17.51
N GLY A 33 -21.70 -5.38 18.27
CA GLY A 33 -20.28 -5.05 18.17
C GLY A 33 -19.68 -5.17 16.76
N GLU A 34 -18.78 -4.24 16.42
CA GLU A 34 -18.08 -4.24 15.14
C GLU A 34 -17.38 -5.58 14.85
N PRO A 35 -17.61 -6.20 13.67
CA PRO A 35 -16.89 -7.40 13.27
C PRO A 35 -15.40 -7.08 13.12
N HIS A 36 -14.55 -7.73 13.92
CA HIS A 36 -13.11 -7.51 13.89
C HIS A 36 -12.53 -7.85 12.49
N LYS A 37 -11.89 -6.87 11.85
CA LYS A 37 -11.27 -7.00 10.51
C LYS A 37 -10.03 -7.93 10.54
N LEU A 38 -9.73 -8.59 9.43
CA LEU A 38 -8.49 -9.37 9.26
C LEU A 38 -7.27 -8.44 9.42
N LYS A 39 -6.23 -8.91 10.13
CA LYS A 39 -4.98 -8.17 10.33
C LYS A 39 -3.97 -8.50 9.22
N ARG A 40 -3.38 -7.49 8.58
CA ARG A 40 -2.29 -7.63 7.60
C ARG A 40 -1.04 -8.21 8.28
N GLN A 41 -0.77 -9.51 8.10
CA GLN A 41 0.32 -10.23 8.79
C GLN A 41 1.36 -10.88 7.86
N LEU A 42 1.13 -10.89 6.54
CA LEU A 42 2.04 -11.49 5.57
C LEU A 42 3.14 -10.51 5.14
N LYS A 43 4.39 -10.95 5.20
CA LYS A 43 5.57 -10.17 4.76
C LYS A 43 5.77 -10.31 3.25
N ASN A 44 6.48 -9.38 2.61
CA ASN A 44 6.79 -9.46 1.17
C ASN A 44 7.49 -10.77 0.77
N ARG A 45 8.34 -11.33 1.66
CA ARG A 45 8.98 -12.64 1.44
C ARG A 45 7.97 -13.80 1.37
N HIS A 46 6.89 -13.73 2.16
CA HIS A 46 5.83 -14.73 2.17
C HIS A 46 5.08 -14.70 0.84
N ILE A 47 4.68 -13.50 0.40
CA ILE A 47 3.95 -13.31 -0.86
C ILE A 47 4.78 -13.77 -2.06
N ALA A 48 6.08 -13.45 -2.08
CA ALA A 48 6.97 -13.87 -3.15
C ALA A 48 7.14 -15.41 -3.20
N MET A 49 7.30 -16.06 -2.05
CA MET A 49 7.40 -17.53 -2.01
C MET A 49 6.08 -18.24 -2.32
N ILE A 50 4.95 -17.71 -1.85
CA ILE A 50 3.61 -18.19 -2.24
C ILE A 50 3.44 -18.11 -3.76
N SER A 51 3.88 -17.00 -4.38
CA SER A 51 3.80 -16.82 -5.83
C SER A 51 4.66 -17.80 -6.64
N ILE A 52 5.84 -18.20 -6.13
CA ILE A 52 6.74 -19.13 -6.83
C ILE A 52 6.37 -20.59 -6.55
N GLY A 53 6.31 -20.96 -5.27
CA GLY A 53 6.25 -22.36 -4.83
C GLY A 53 4.90 -22.81 -4.26
N GLY A 54 4.00 -21.87 -3.94
CA GLY A 54 2.73 -22.18 -3.28
C GLY A 54 1.82 -23.12 -4.09
N VAL A 55 1.90 -23.04 -5.43
CA VAL A 55 1.08 -23.87 -6.34
C VAL A 55 1.80 -25.10 -6.88
N ILE A 56 3.08 -25.29 -6.53
CA ILE A 56 3.77 -26.54 -6.80
C ILE A 56 3.27 -27.54 -5.75
N GLY A 57 2.63 -28.61 -6.21
CA GLY A 57 1.90 -29.50 -5.31
C GLY A 57 1.74 -30.91 -5.86
N THR A 58 0.78 -31.63 -5.28
CA THR A 58 0.52 -33.03 -5.62
C THR A 58 0.06 -33.22 -7.06
N GLY A 59 -0.48 -32.18 -7.72
CA GLY A 59 -0.78 -32.24 -9.15
C GLY A 59 0.44 -32.54 -10.04
N LEU A 60 1.58 -31.87 -9.79
CA LEU A 60 2.82 -32.13 -10.52
C LEU A 60 3.51 -33.41 -10.04
N PHE A 61 3.56 -33.63 -8.72
CA PHE A 61 4.37 -34.70 -8.15
C PHE A 61 3.71 -36.07 -8.14
N LEU A 62 2.39 -36.13 -7.98
CA LEU A 62 1.58 -37.36 -7.89
C LEU A 62 0.64 -37.49 -9.09
N GLY A 63 -0.10 -36.44 -9.42
CA GLY A 63 -1.11 -36.45 -10.48
C GLY A 63 -0.55 -36.73 -11.87
N THR A 64 0.71 -36.33 -12.15
CA THR A 64 1.39 -36.67 -13.41
C THR A 64 1.52 -38.17 -13.66
N ALA A 65 1.38 -39.03 -12.64
CA ALA A 65 1.34 -40.48 -12.83
C ALA A 65 0.14 -40.91 -13.68
N THR A 66 -1.06 -40.47 -13.33
CA THR A 66 -2.29 -40.72 -14.10
C THR A 66 -2.18 -40.13 -15.51
N ALA A 67 -1.67 -38.91 -15.63
CA ALA A 67 -1.52 -38.25 -16.92
C ALA A 67 -0.52 -38.97 -17.84
N LEU A 68 0.62 -39.43 -17.32
CA LEU A 68 1.59 -40.20 -18.09
C LEU A 68 1.01 -41.55 -18.51
N GLN A 69 0.30 -42.22 -17.61
CA GLN A 69 -0.32 -43.51 -17.87
C GLN A 69 -1.39 -43.43 -18.96
N GLN A 70 -2.21 -42.38 -18.98
CA GLN A 70 -3.30 -42.22 -19.94
C GLN A 70 -2.86 -41.62 -21.28
N GLY A 71 -1.95 -40.64 -21.26
CA GLY A 71 -1.56 -39.88 -22.45
C GLY A 71 -0.27 -40.36 -23.11
N GLY A 72 0.58 -41.08 -22.39
CA GLY A 72 1.96 -41.30 -22.81
C GLY A 72 2.81 -40.02 -22.69
N PRO A 73 4.12 -40.09 -22.99
CA PRO A 73 5.04 -38.97 -22.77
C PRO A 73 4.73 -37.73 -23.63
N VAL A 74 4.32 -37.91 -24.89
CA VAL A 74 3.93 -36.79 -25.76
C VAL A 74 2.55 -36.26 -25.36
N GLY A 75 1.60 -37.14 -25.03
CA GLY A 75 0.28 -36.73 -24.55
C GLY A 75 0.38 -35.92 -23.26
N LEU A 76 1.22 -36.35 -22.32
CA LEU A 76 1.53 -35.61 -21.10
C LEU A 76 2.05 -34.20 -21.42
N LEU A 77 3.09 -34.10 -22.25
CA LEU A 77 3.70 -32.82 -22.59
C LEU A 77 2.72 -31.87 -23.28
N LEU A 78 1.97 -32.35 -24.29
CA LEU A 78 1.02 -31.53 -25.03
C LEU A 78 -0.14 -31.07 -24.14
N GLY A 79 -0.63 -31.92 -23.24
CA GLY A 79 -1.69 -31.55 -22.30
C GLY A 79 -1.25 -30.42 -21.37
N TYR A 80 -0.07 -30.53 -20.77
CA TYR A 80 0.48 -29.47 -19.92
C TYR A 80 0.85 -28.20 -20.70
N LEU A 81 1.24 -28.29 -21.97
CA LEU A 81 1.45 -27.12 -22.83
C LEU A 81 0.13 -26.37 -23.08
N ILE A 82 -0.93 -27.05 -23.49
CA ILE A 82 -2.22 -26.40 -23.76
C ILE A 82 -2.76 -25.75 -22.49
N VAL A 83 -2.87 -26.49 -21.39
CA VAL A 83 -3.39 -25.91 -20.15
C VAL A 83 -2.46 -24.83 -19.61
N GLY A 84 -1.14 -24.96 -19.79
CA GLY A 84 -0.17 -23.93 -19.48
C GLY A 84 -0.43 -22.62 -20.24
N THR A 85 -0.79 -22.69 -21.52
CA THR A 85 -1.17 -21.48 -22.29
C THR A 85 -2.50 -20.88 -21.82
N VAL A 86 -3.46 -21.70 -21.38
CA VAL A 86 -4.72 -21.23 -20.78
C VAL A 86 -4.42 -20.51 -19.46
N CYS A 87 -3.63 -21.13 -18.57
CA CYS A 87 -3.18 -20.53 -17.31
C CYS A 87 -2.45 -19.20 -17.54
N PHE A 88 -1.52 -19.15 -18.50
CA PHE A 88 -0.82 -17.91 -18.87
C PHE A 88 -1.80 -16.83 -19.34
N SER A 89 -2.78 -17.19 -20.18
CA SER A 89 -3.81 -16.28 -20.68
C SER A 89 -4.69 -15.71 -19.57
N VAL A 90 -5.05 -16.54 -18.58
CA VAL A 90 -5.78 -16.12 -17.39
C VAL A 90 -4.94 -15.14 -16.57
N MET A 91 -3.65 -15.44 -16.34
CA MET A 91 -2.81 -14.63 -15.47
C MET A 91 -2.46 -13.27 -16.04
N ILE A 92 -2.23 -13.15 -17.36
CA ILE A 92 -2.04 -11.85 -17.98
C ILE A 92 -3.33 -11.03 -17.99
N SER A 93 -4.51 -11.67 -18.13
CA SER A 93 -5.82 -11.00 -18.06
C SER A 93 -6.13 -10.50 -16.64
N LEU A 94 -5.97 -11.40 -15.67
CA LEU A 94 -6.10 -11.08 -14.25
C LEU A 94 -5.16 -9.94 -13.89
N GLY A 95 -3.90 -10.04 -14.35
CA GLY A 95 -2.85 -9.08 -14.05
C GLY A 95 -3.15 -7.65 -14.42
N GLU A 96 -3.78 -7.39 -15.56
CA GLU A 96 -4.19 -6.03 -15.93
C GLU A 96 -5.22 -5.47 -14.94
N MET A 97 -6.20 -6.29 -14.53
CA MET A 97 -7.23 -5.83 -13.60
C MET A 97 -6.67 -5.60 -12.20
N VAL A 98 -5.86 -6.53 -11.69
CA VAL A 98 -5.37 -6.46 -10.30
C VAL A 98 -4.19 -5.52 -10.13
N ALA A 99 -3.46 -5.21 -11.20
CA ALA A 99 -2.46 -4.15 -11.18
C ALA A 99 -3.12 -2.76 -11.21
N TYR A 100 -4.28 -2.64 -11.84
CA TYR A 100 -5.05 -1.40 -11.86
C TYR A 100 -5.83 -1.19 -10.55
N LEU A 101 -6.63 -2.18 -10.14
CA LEU A 101 -7.47 -2.15 -8.93
C LEU A 101 -7.20 -3.38 -8.04
N PRO A 102 -6.12 -3.40 -7.26
CA PRO A 102 -5.85 -4.40 -6.24
C PRO A 102 -6.83 -4.26 -5.06
N VAL A 103 -8.01 -4.86 -5.18
CA VAL A 103 -9.04 -4.84 -4.14
C VAL A 103 -9.02 -6.09 -3.26
N PRO A 104 -9.32 -5.99 -1.94
CA PRO A 104 -9.54 -7.15 -1.09
C PRO A 104 -10.62 -8.08 -1.68
N GLY A 105 -10.33 -9.38 -1.74
CA GLY A 105 -11.17 -10.37 -2.44
C GLY A 105 -10.82 -10.58 -3.92
N GLY A 106 -9.86 -9.81 -4.46
CA GLY A 106 -9.27 -9.98 -5.79
C GLY A 106 -10.30 -10.14 -6.90
N HIS A 107 -10.19 -11.22 -7.68
CA HIS A 107 -11.05 -11.45 -8.83
C HIS A 107 -12.54 -11.64 -8.50
N ILE A 108 -12.89 -12.04 -7.27
CA ILE A 108 -14.29 -12.16 -6.84
C ILE A 108 -14.91 -10.77 -6.70
N LYS A 109 -14.20 -9.83 -6.07
CA LYS A 109 -14.70 -8.46 -5.91
C LYS A 109 -14.66 -7.67 -7.23
N LEU A 110 -13.69 -7.95 -8.10
CA LEU A 110 -13.66 -7.38 -9.45
C LEU A 110 -14.85 -7.86 -10.31
N ALA A 111 -15.32 -9.10 -10.11
CA ALA A 111 -16.52 -9.61 -10.76
C ALA A 111 -17.79 -8.85 -10.36
N ASP A 112 -17.91 -8.46 -9.09
CA ASP A 112 -19.00 -7.61 -8.58
C ASP A 112 -19.04 -6.26 -9.29
N ARG A 113 -17.86 -5.67 -9.47
CA ARG A 113 -17.66 -4.32 -10.01
C ARG A 113 -17.81 -4.24 -11.53
N PHE A 114 -17.38 -5.26 -12.26
CA PHE A 114 -17.36 -5.25 -13.73
C PHE A 114 -18.40 -6.16 -14.40
N VAL A 115 -19.04 -7.06 -13.67
CA VAL A 115 -20.06 -7.96 -14.23
C VAL A 115 -21.42 -7.66 -13.62
N ASP A 116 -21.69 -8.23 -12.44
CA ASP A 116 -22.86 -8.00 -11.61
C ASP A 116 -22.72 -8.75 -10.27
N PRO A 117 -23.53 -8.41 -9.25
CA PRO A 117 -23.50 -9.08 -7.94
C PRO A 117 -23.80 -10.59 -7.98
N ALA A 118 -24.63 -11.07 -8.91
CA ALA A 118 -24.94 -12.50 -9.03
C ALA A 118 -23.74 -13.29 -9.58
N PHE A 119 -22.98 -12.69 -10.50
CA PHE A 119 -21.74 -13.25 -11.00
C PHE A 119 -20.66 -13.30 -9.92
N SER A 120 -20.53 -12.23 -9.12
CA SER A 120 -19.65 -12.21 -7.93
C SER A 120 -20.00 -13.31 -6.92
N PHE A 121 -21.29 -13.46 -6.59
CA PHE A 121 -21.79 -14.52 -5.73
C PHE A 121 -21.38 -15.90 -6.26
N THR A 122 -21.61 -16.13 -7.55
CA THR A 122 -21.27 -17.40 -8.23
C THR A 122 -19.77 -17.68 -8.19
N MET A 123 -18.96 -16.68 -8.52
CA MET A 123 -17.50 -16.75 -8.48
C MET A 123 -17.01 -17.08 -7.07
N GLY A 124 -17.52 -16.40 -6.05
CA GLY A 124 -17.09 -16.62 -4.67
C GLY A 124 -17.46 -18.00 -4.14
N TRP A 125 -18.68 -18.49 -4.39
CA TRP A 125 -19.09 -19.85 -3.98
C TRP A 125 -18.35 -20.95 -4.76
N ASN A 126 -18.11 -20.75 -6.07
CA ASN A 126 -17.30 -21.67 -6.86
C ASN A 126 -15.85 -21.71 -6.39
N TYR A 127 -15.27 -20.56 -6.04
CA TYR A 127 -13.91 -20.45 -5.51
C TYR A 127 -13.80 -21.12 -4.14
N TRP A 128 -14.74 -20.85 -3.23
CA TRP A 128 -14.81 -21.54 -1.93
C TRP A 128 -14.92 -23.06 -2.10
N TYR A 129 -15.86 -23.51 -2.92
CA TYR A 129 -16.06 -24.93 -3.23
C TYR A 129 -14.76 -25.57 -3.74
N ASN A 130 -14.07 -24.91 -4.68
CA ASN A 130 -12.82 -25.42 -5.22
C ASN A 130 -11.79 -25.68 -4.11
N TRP A 131 -11.44 -24.66 -3.32
CA TRP A 131 -10.43 -24.80 -2.26
C TRP A 131 -10.84 -25.75 -1.14
N THR A 132 -12.13 -25.80 -0.81
CA THR A 132 -12.65 -26.75 0.19
C THR A 132 -12.54 -28.20 -0.27
N VAL A 133 -12.68 -28.47 -1.58
CA VAL A 133 -12.56 -29.83 -2.14
C VAL A 133 -11.10 -30.22 -2.45
N ILE A 134 -10.20 -29.27 -2.69
CA ILE A 134 -8.75 -29.56 -2.83
C ILE A 134 -8.18 -30.11 -1.51
N LEU A 135 -8.60 -29.56 -0.36
CA LEU A 135 -8.13 -30.02 0.96
C LEU A 135 -8.18 -31.55 1.15
N PRO A 136 -9.34 -32.24 1.02
CA PRO A 136 -9.38 -33.69 1.13
C PRO A 136 -8.64 -34.42 -0.01
N ALA A 137 -8.43 -33.80 -1.18
CA ALA A 137 -7.55 -34.33 -2.22
C ALA A 137 -6.10 -34.41 -1.73
N GLU A 138 -5.58 -33.33 -1.16
CA GLU A 138 -4.20 -33.26 -0.64
C GLU A 138 -3.98 -34.24 0.53
N LEU A 139 -4.97 -34.40 1.41
CA LEU A 139 -4.90 -35.43 2.47
C LEU A 139 -4.89 -36.85 1.90
N SER A 140 -5.64 -37.09 0.83
CA SER A 140 -5.65 -38.38 0.13
C SER A 140 -4.31 -38.64 -0.56
N ALA A 141 -3.73 -37.62 -1.20
CA ALA A 141 -2.41 -37.67 -1.80
C ALA A 141 -1.31 -37.96 -0.76
N ALA A 142 -1.35 -37.29 0.41
CA ALA A 142 -0.45 -37.58 1.52
C ALA A 142 -0.54 -39.05 1.95
N SER A 143 -1.75 -39.60 2.04
CA SER A 143 -1.94 -41.03 2.33
C SER A 143 -1.38 -41.95 1.24
N VAL A 144 -1.44 -41.55 -0.04
CA VAL A 144 -0.82 -42.30 -1.15
C VAL A 144 0.71 -42.25 -1.04
N LEU A 145 1.30 -41.11 -0.70
CA LEU A 145 2.77 -41.02 -0.56
C LEU A 145 3.29 -41.91 0.59
N MET A 146 2.49 -42.12 1.64
CA MET A 146 2.88 -42.99 2.76
C MET A 146 3.00 -44.47 2.39
N THR A 147 2.36 -44.92 1.30
CA THR A 147 2.44 -46.32 0.86
C THR A 147 3.83 -46.73 0.43
N LEU A 148 4.73 -45.77 0.14
CA LEU A 148 6.14 -46.05 -0.13
C LEU A 148 6.85 -46.70 1.08
N TRP A 149 6.52 -46.28 2.31
CA TRP A 149 7.17 -46.78 3.52
C TRP A 149 6.38 -47.87 4.23
N LYS A 150 5.05 -47.73 4.23
CA LYS A 150 4.14 -48.64 4.93
C LYS A 150 2.93 -48.92 4.07
N SER A 151 2.73 -50.19 3.77
CA SER A 151 1.59 -50.67 3.00
C SER A 151 0.26 -50.41 3.73
N LYS A 152 -0.85 -50.41 3.00
CA LYS A 152 -2.20 -50.21 3.56
C LYS A 152 -2.55 -51.31 4.57
N GLU A 153 -1.99 -52.50 4.37
CA GLU A 153 -2.16 -53.69 5.20
C GLU A 153 -1.41 -53.55 6.54
N GLU A 154 -0.32 -52.78 6.58
CA GLU A 154 0.44 -52.49 7.81
C GLU A 154 -0.17 -51.33 8.60
N VAL A 155 -0.60 -50.26 7.92
CA VAL A 155 -1.13 -49.05 8.57
C VAL A 155 -2.33 -48.51 7.79
N SER A 156 -3.46 -48.32 8.50
CA SER A 156 -4.68 -47.77 7.89
C SER A 156 -4.44 -46.36 7.33
N PRO A 157 -4.96 -46.05 6.12
CA PRO A 157 -4.94 -44.70 5.53
C PRO A 157 -5.50 -43.62 6.47
N ALA A 158 -6.43 -44.01 7.36
CA ALA A 158 -7.01 -43.11 8.36
C ALA A 158 -5.94 -42.46 9.25
N VAL A 159 -4.88 -43.18 9.62
CA VAL A 159 -3.80 -42.66 10.48
C VAL A 159 -3.07 -41.52 9.77
N TRP A 160 -2.71 -41.73 8.50
CA TRP A 160 -1.98 -40.74 7.71
C TRP A 160 -2.83 -39.52 7.40
N ILE A 161 -4.12 -39.70 7.07
CA ILE A 161 -5.08 -38.62 6.89
C ILE A 161 -5.22 -37.80 8.19
N THR A 162 -5.41 -38.47 9.33
CA THR A 162 -5.57 -37.80 10.64
C THR A 162 -4.32 -37.00 11.00
N MET A 163 -3.15 -37.61 10.89
CA MET A 163 -1.88 -36.95 11.16
C MET A 163 -1.70 -35.72 10.26
N CYS A 164 -2.03 -35.87 8.97
CA CYS A 164 -1.90 -34.78 8.03
C CYS A 164 -2.82 -33.60 8.39
N LEU A 165 -4.08 -33.91 8.67
CA LEU A 165 -5.11 -32.96 9.06
C LEU A 165 -4.78 -32.20 10.36
N VAL A 166 -4.26 -32.89 11.38
CA VAL A 166 -3.88 -32.27 12.66
C VAL A 166 -2.83 -31.18 12.44
N VAL A 167 -1.80 -31.45 11.62
CA VAL A 167 -0.76 -30.47 11.29
C VAL A 167 -1.36 -29.27 10.53
N VAL A 168 -2.22 -29.53 9.54
CA VAL A 168 -2.88 -28.50 8.73
C VAL A 168 -3.74 -27.56 9.60
N ILE A 169 -4.54 -28.14 10.49
CA ILE A 169 -5.38 -27.36 11.42
C ILE A 169 -4.49 -26.59 12.40
N ALA A 170 -3.45 -27.22 12.95
CA ALA A 170 -2.55 -26.56 13.90
C ALA A 170 -1.88 -25.32 13.28
N ILE A 171 -1.30 -25.44 12.08
CA ILE A 171 -0.67 -24.31 11.37
C ILE A 171 -1.67 -23.16 11.20
N ASN A 172 -2.88 -23.47 10.74
CA ASN A 172 -3.90 -22.46 10.46
C ASN A 172 -4.51 -21.84 11.73
N MET A 173 -4.57 -22.57 12.84
CA MET A 173 -5.04 -22.06 14.13
C MET A 173 -4.10 -21.00 14.74
N PHE A 174 -2.80 -21.03 14.41
CA PHE A 174 -1.85 -20.00 14.87
C PHE A 174 -1.95 -18.68 14.07
N GLY A 175 -2.82 -18.60 13.06
CA GLY A 175 -3.10 -17.37 12.32
C GLY A 175 -2.26 -17.19 11.05
N ALA A 176 -2.53 -16.09 10.34
CA ALA A 176 -1.98 -15.84 9.00
C ALA A 176 -0.45 -15.70 8.98
N GLY A 177 0.15 -15.13 10.03
CA GLY A 177 1.61 -15.01 10.13
C GLY A 177 2.31 -16.37 10.24
N ALA A 178 1.78 -17.28 11.08
CA ALA A 178 2.33 -18.63 11.24
C ALA A 178 2.19 -19.46 9.96
N TYR A 179 1.04 -19.37 9.30
CA TYR A 179 0.85 -19.93 7.96
C TYR A 179 1.89 -19.39 6.97
N GLY A 180 2.11 -18.08 6.92
CA GLY A 180 3.07 -17.46 6.01
C GLY A 180 4.52 -17.93 6.24
N GLU A 181 4.94 -18.10 7.50
CA GLU A 181 6.25 -18.66 7.82
C GLU A 181 6.37 -20.15 7.48
N ALA A 182 5.32 -20.95 7.76
CA ALA A 182 5.30 -22.37 7.39
C ALA A 182 5.37 -22.55 5.87
N GLU A 183 4.57 -21.78 5.12
CA GLU A 183 4.53 -21.85 3.67
C GLU A 183 5.84 -21.39 3.04
N PHE A 184 6.52 -20.39 3.63
CA PHE A 184 7.86 -19.99 3.19
C PHE A 184 8.85 -21.15 3.24
N ILE A 185 8.85 -21.92 4.34
CA ILE A 185 9.72 -23.10 4.51
C ILE A 185 9.33 -24.20 3.53
N PHE A 186 8.04 -24.55 3.46
CA PHE A 186 7.58 -25.62 2.58
C PHE A 186 7.79 -25.29 1.09
N ALA A 187 7.49 -24.06 0.67
CA ALA A 187 7.75 -23.60 -0.70
C ALA A 187 9.24 -23.66 -1.06
N SER A 188 10.13 -23.34 -0.11
CA SER A 188 11.58 -23.47 -0.31
C SER A 188 11.98 -24.93 -0.56
N ILE A 189 11.45 -25.88 0.23
CA ILE A 189 11.67 -27.32 0.02
C ILE A 189 11.17 -27.74 -1.36
N LYS A 190 9.94 -27.37 -1.74
CA LYS A 190 9.35 -27.72 -3.05
C LYS A 190 10.21 -27.26 -4.22
N VAL A 191 10.66 -26.00 -4.21
CA VAL A 191 11.46 -25.40 -5.29
C VAL A 191 12.82 -26.09 -5.42
N VAL A 192 13.49 -26.35 -4.29
CA VAL A 192 14.77 -27.09 -4.27
C VAL A 192 14.57 -28.52 -4.78
N THR A 193 13.52 -29.20 -4.32
CA THR A 193 13.21 -30.57 -4.71
C THR A 193 12.92 -30.69 -6.21
N ILE A 194 12.02 -29.88 -6.78
CA ILE A 194 11.71 -29.99 -8.22
C ILE A 194 12.92 -29.63 -9.09
N THR A 195 13.69 -28.61 -8.71
CA THR A 195 14.91 -28.22 -9.46
C THR A 195 15.94 -29.35 -9.42
N GLY A 196 16.16 -29.93 -8.23
CA GLY A 196 17.03 -31.09 -8.05
C GLY A 196 16.56 -32.31 -8.84
N LEU A 197 15.24 -32.57 -8.88
CA LEU A 197 14.66 -33.67 -9.66
C LEU A 197 14.80 -33.48 -11.17
N ILE A 198 14.69 -32.25 -11.67
CA ILE A 198 14.95 -31.96 -13.09
C ILE A 198 16.42 -32.21 -13.43
N ILE A 199 17.35 -31.68 -12.62
CA ILE A 199 18.80 -31.88 -12.84
C ILE A 199 19.15 -33.37 -12.75
N LEU A 200 18.72 -34.05 -11.69
CA LEU A 200 18.92 -35.48 -11.51
C LEU A 200 18.34 -36.24 -12.70
N GLY A 201 17.16 -35.85 -13.17
CA GLY A 201 16.52 -36.50 -14.29
C GLY A 201 17.30 -36.37 -15.60
N ILE A 202 17.89 -35.21 -15.87
CA ILE A 202 18.81 -35.04 -17.01
C ILE A 202 20.03 -35.96 -16.87
N VAL A 203 20.61 -36.03 -15.67
CA VAL A 203 21.76 -36.91 -15.39
C VAL A 203 21.41 -38.38 -15.60
N LEU A 204 20.24 -38.82 -15.11
CA LEU A 204 19.75 -40.19 -15.28
C LEU A 204 19.45 -40.51 -16.74
N ASP A 205 18.83 -39.60 -17.48
CA ASP A 205 18.53 -39.77 -18.91
C ASP A 205 19.82 -39.98 -19.73
N LEU A 206 20.89 -39.26 -19.38
CA LEU A 206 22.20 -39.35 -20.01
C LEU A 206 23.05 -40.56 -19.56
N GLY A 207 22.55 -41.39 -18.65
CA GLY A 207 23.24 -42.61 -18.18
C GLY A 207 24.16 -42.39 -16.98
N GLY A 208 24.02 -41.29 -16.25
CA GLY A 208 24.79 -41.00 -15.03
C GLY A 208 24.29 -41.74 -13.78
N GLY A 209 23.30 -42.63 -13.90
CA GLY A 209 22.80 -43.46 -12.80
C GLY A 209 23.73 -44.63 -12.43
N PRO A 210 23.55 -45.26 -11.26
CA PRO A 210 24.31 -46.44 -10.84
C PRO A 210 24.23 -47.63 -11.81
N ASN A 211 23.13 -47.73 -12.56
CA ASN A 211 22.95 -48.74 -13.60
C ASN A 211 23.71 -48.43 -14.90
N HIS A 212 24.32 -47.24 -15.02
CA HIS A 212 25.00 -46.73 -16.21
C HIS A 212 24.18 -46.84 -17.51
N ASP A 213 22.85 -46.91 -17.39
CA ASP A 213 21.94 -47.14 -18.49
C ASP A 213 21.46 -45.80 -19.06
N ARG A 214 21.89 -45.47 -20.27
CA ARG A 214 21.41 -44.28 -20.97
C ARG A 214 20.01 -44.51 -21.51
N ILE A 215 19.03 -43.83 -20.92
CA ILE A 215 17.62 -43.95 -21.31
C ILE A 215 17.38 -43.22 -22.64
N GLY A 216 17.59 -41.90 -22.68
CA GLY A 216 17.22 -41.05 -23.81
C GLY A 216 15.73 -41.12 -24.14
N PHE A 217 15.37 -40.95 -25.41
CA PHE A 217 13.98 -41.09 -25.89
C PHE A 217 13.48 -42.55 -25.95
N ARG A 218 14.02 -43.47 -25.16
CA ARG A 218 13.63 -44.89 -25.17
C ARG A 218 12.15 -45.08 -24.88
N TYR A 219 11.63 -44.45 -23.82
CA TYR A 219 10.22 -44.60 -23.46
C TYR A 219 9.25 -43.86 -24.40
N TRP A 220 9.75 -42.85 -25.12
CA TRP A 220 9.02 -42.21 -26.22
C TRP A 220 8.95 -43.09 -27.47
N LYS A 221 9.78 -44.12 -27.58
CA LYS A 221 9.76 -45.11 -28.67
C LYS A 221 9.04 -46.40 -28.27
N ASN A 222 9.26 -46.87 -27.05
CA ASN A 222 8.65 -48.09 -26.50
C ASN A 222 8.40 -47.91 -24.98
N PRO A 223 7.15 -47.90 -24.49
CA PRO A 223 5.89 -48.34 -25.15
C PRO A 223 5.40 -47.43 -26.28
N GLY A 224 5.88 -46.19 -26.36
CA GLY A 224 5.60 -45.29 -27.48
C GLY A 224 5.24 -43.87 -27.03
N PRO A 225 5.08 -42.95 -27.99
CA PRO A 225 4.90 -41.52 -27.68
C PRO A 225 3.52 -41.19 -27.11
N PHE A 226 2.51 -41.98 -27.49
CA PHE A 226 1.12 -41.85 -27.06
C PHE A 226 0.60 -43.20 -26.59
N VAL A 227 -0.29 -43.19 -25.60
CA VAL A 227 -1.02 -44.37 -25.15
C VAL A 227 -2.35 -44.47 -25.91
N GLN A 228 -2.80 -45.70 -26.19
CA GLN A 228 -4.14 -45.95 -26.71
C GLN A 228 -5.12 -46.00 -25.53
N PHE A 229 -5.95 -44.96 -25.40
CA PHE A 229 -6.90 -44.85 -24.29
C PHE A 229 -7.97 -45.96 -24.35
N ASP A 230 -8.20 -46.65 -23.23
CA ASP A 230 -9.15 -47.78 -23.11
C ASP A 230 -9.04 -48.81 -24.24
N ASP A 231 -7.82 -49.12 -24.68
CA ASP A 231 -7.53 -50.04 -25.79
C ASP A 231 -8.19 -49.69 -27.14
N ILE A 232 -8.66 -48.44 -27.29
CA ILE A 232 -9.20 -47.93 -28.55
C ILE A 232 -8.03 -47.74 -29.52
N SER A 233 -8.00 -48.52 -30.59
CA SER A 233 -6.89 -48.46 -31.56
C SER A 233 -6.91 -47.19 -32.44
N GLY A 234 -5.74 -46.86 -33.03
CA GLY A 234 -5.61 -45.84 -34.07
C GLY A 234 -5.32 -44.43 -33.55
N ASN A 235 -5.72 -43.40 -34.30
CA ASN A 235 -5.50 -42.00 -33.93
C ASN A 235 -6.53 -41.50 -32.90
N THR A 236 -7.72 -42.09 -32.90
CA THR A 236 -8.78 -41.76 -31.94
C THR A 236 -8.36 -42.06 -30.51
N GLY A 237 -7.85 -43.28 -30.24
CA GLY A 237 -7.37 -43.62 -28.89
C GLY A 237 -6.24 -42.74 -28.39
N LYS A 238 -5.28 -42.40 -29.26
CA LYS A 238 -4.20 -41.44 -28.95
C LYS A 238 -4.74 -40.05 -28.60
N PHE A 239 -5.71 -39.55 -29.37
CA PHE A 239 -6.33 -38.25 -29.13
C PHE A 239 -7.07 -38.24 -27.79
N LEU A 240 -7.85 -39.28 -27.50
CA LEU A 240 -8.58 -39.41 -26.23
C LEU A 240 -7.62 -39.51 -25.04
N GLY A 241 -6.51 -40.25 -25.20
CA GLY A 241 -5.47 -40.37 -24.15
C GLY A 241 -4.79 -39.03 -23.86
N TRP A 242 -4.45 -38.28 -24.90
CA TRP A 242 -3.98 -36.91 -24.76
C TRP A 242 -5.02 -35.99 -24.12
N TRP A 243 -6.29 -36.09 -24.52
CA TRP A 243 -7.36 -35.26 -23.96
C TRP A 243 -7.57 -35.52 -22.47
N ALA A 244 -7.48 -36.78 -22.03
CA ALA A 244 -7.60 -37.17 -20.62
C ALA A 244 -6.56 -36.48 -19.71
N VAL A 245 -5.41 -36.08 -20.26
CA VAL A 245 -4.38 -35.32 -19.54
C VAL A 245 -4.85 -33.93 -19.13
N MET A 246 -5.76 -33.29 -19.89
CA MET A 246 -6.11 -31.87 -19.70
C MET A 246 -6.67 -31.59 -18.31
N THR A 247 -7.50 -32.48 -17.76
CA THR A 247 -8.07 -32.35 -16.42
C THR A 247 -6.97 -32.37 -15.36
N GLN A 248 -6.05 -33.34 -15.43
CA GLN A 248 -4.94 -33.45 -14.49
C GLN A 248 -3.94 -32.29 -14.61
N ALA A 249 -3.72 -31.80 -15.83
CA ALA A 249 -2.92 -30.61 -16.08
C ALA A 249 -3.59 -29.36 -15.46
N ALA A 250 -4.92 -29.22 -15.58
CA ALA A 250 -5.66 -28.14 -14.95
C ALA A 250 -5.50 -28.13 -13.44
N PHE A 251 -5.70 -29.27 -12.77
CA PHE A 251 -5.41 -29.41 -11.33
C PHE A 251 -4.01 -28.94 -10.95
N SER A 252 -3.01 -29.24 -11.78
CA SER A 252 -1.62 -28.88 -11.52
C SER A 252 -1.35 -27.38 -11.57
N PHE A 253 -2.10 -26.64 -12.39
CA PHE A 253 -1.89 -25.20 -12.62
C PHE A 253 -2.85 -24.29 -11.83
N ILE A 254 -3.98 -24.81 -11.36
CA ILE A 254 -4.95 -24.08 -10.52
C ILE A 254 -4.25 -23.56 -9.25
N GLY A 255 -4.68 -22.38 -8.80
CA GLY A 255 -4.06 -21.69 -7.66
C GLY A 255 -3.08 -20.60 -8.05
N THR A 256 -2.72 -20.49 -9.33
CA THR A 256 -1.85 -19.40 -9.79
C THR A 256 -2.47 -18.03 -9.52
N GLU A 257 -3.80 -17.97 -9.59
CA GLU A 257 -4.64 -16.81 -9.29
C GLU A 257 -4.66 -16.43 -7.80
N ILE A 258 -4.17 -17.26 -6.87
CA ILE A 258 -4.11 -16.92 -5.43
C ILE A 258 -3.32 -15.63 -5.21
N VAL A 259 -2.33 -15.34 -6.05
CA VAL A 259 -1.54 -14.10 -5.95
C VAL A 259 -2.43 -12.85 -6.00
N ALA A 260 -3.56 -12.89 -6.72
CA ALA A 260 -4.53 -11.80 -6.77
C ALA A 260 -5.39 -11.68 -5.50
N ILE A 261 -5.65 -12.78 -4.79
CA ILE A 261 -6.34 -12.75 -3.49
C ILE A 261 -5.38 -12.20 -2.42
N ALA A 262 -4.11 -12.63 -2.46
CA ALA A 262 -3.07 -12.13 -1.58
C ALA A 262 -2.75 -10.64 -1.79
N ALA A 263 -3.14 -10.05 -2.94
CA ALA A 263 -2.95 -8.63 -3.24
C ALA A 263 -3.60 -7.70 -2.20
N GLY A 264 -4.78 -8.08 -1.66
CA GLY A 264 -5.45 -7.30 -0.63
C GLY A 264 -4.74 -7.30 0.74
N GLU A 265 -3.78 -8.20 0.94
CA GLU A 265 -2.94 -8.28 2.15
C GLU A 265 -1.46 -7.90 1.85
N ALA A 266 -1.13 -7.47 0.63
CA ALA A 266 0.23 -7.17 0.20
C ALA A 266 0.68 -5.74 0.53
N LYS A 267 1.95 -5.59 0.92
CA LYS A 267 2.60 -4.28 1.07
C LYS A 267 3.03 -3.81 -0.33
N ASN A 268 2.28 -2.88 -0.93
CA ASN A 268 2.42 -2.38 -2.31
C ASN A 268 2.05 -3.39 -3.43
N PRO A 269 0.75 -3.65 -3.64
CA PRO A 269 0.28 -4.57 -4.67
C PRO A 269 0.42 -4.05 -6.11
N ARG A 270 0.21 -2.75 -6.41
CA ARG A 270 0.28 -2.22 -7.79
C ARG A 270 1.65 -2.42 -8.44
N ARG A 271 2.74 -2.37 -7.66
CA ARG A 271 4.11 -2.61 -8.15
C ARG A 271 4.52 -4.08 -8.09
N ASN A 272 4.22 -4.77 -7.00
CA ASN A 272 4.74 -6.13 -6.76
C ASN A 272 3.98 -7.20 -7.53
N LEU A 273 2.69 -6.99 -7.77
CA LEU A 273 1.83 -7.97 -8.44
C LEU A 273 2.16 -8.12 -9.93
N PRO A 274 2.37 -7.05 -10.72
CA PRO A 274 2.89 -7.18 -12.08
C PRO A 274 4.22 -7.93 -12.18
N LYS A 275 5.13 -7.72 -11.23
CA LYS A 275 6.42 -8.44 -11.19
C LYS A 275 6.20 -9.94 -10.96
N ALA A 276 5.28 -10.30 -10.07
CA ALA A 276 4.90 -11.69 -9.82
C ALA A 276 4.24 -12.33 -11.06
N ILE A 277 3.30 -11.63 -11.69
CA ILE A 277 2.60 -12.09 -12.91
C ILE A 277 3.58 -12.29 -14.07
N LYS A 278 4.49 -11.34 -14.30
CA LYS A 278 5.56 -11.45 -15.31
C LYS A 278 6.47 -12.66 -15.06
N ARG A 279 6.53 -13.22 -13.86
CA ARG A 279 7.36 -14.39 -13.52
C ARG A 279 6.62 -15.72 -13.59
N VAL A 280 5.30 -15.74 -13.80
CA VAL A 280 4.49 -16.97 -13.89
C VAL A 280 4.99 -17.89 -15.01
N TYR A 281 5.47 -17.35 -16.14
CA TYR A 281 5.99 -18.17 -17.24
C TYR A 281 7.19 -19.02 -16.81
N ILE A 282 8.02 -18.54 -15.87
CA ILE A 282 9.19 -19.28 -15.38
C ILE A 282 8.71 -20.58 -14.74
N ARG A 283 7.69 -20.47 -13.89
CA ARG A 283 7.11 -21.62 -13.20
C ARG A 283 6.50 -22.61 -14.21
N ILE A 284 5.72 -22.12 -15.19
CA ILE A 284 5.12 -22.94 -16.25
C ILE A 284 6.21 -23.70 -17.02
N LEU A 285 7.19 -22.99 -17.56
CA LEU A 285 8.22 -23.59 -18.42
C LEU A 285 9.19 -24.48 -17.64
N LEU A 286 9.71 -24.00 -16.51
CA LEU A 286 10.76 -24.70 -15.77
C LEU A 286 10.20 -25.91 -15.01
N PHE A 287 9.17 -25.71 -14.18
CA PHE A 287 8.72 -26.76 -13.27
C PHE A 287 7.70 -27.70 -13.90
N TYR A 288 6.71 -27.19 -14.63
CA TYR A 288 5.68 -28.04 -15.22
C TYR A 288 6.12 -28.63 -16.55
N ILE A 289 6.52 -27.81 -17.52
CA ILE A 289 6.97 -28.32 -18.82
C ILE A 289 8.29 -29.07 -18.67
N GLY A 290 9.29 -28.49 -18.00
CA GLY A 290 10.55 -29.18 -17.70
C GLY A 290 10.33 -30.47 -16.90
N GLY A 291 9.51 -30.43 -15.83
CA GLY A 291 9.19 -31.62 -15.04
C GLY A 291 8.50 -32.72 -15.84
N THR A 292 7.51 -32.40 -16.67
CA THR A 292 6.78 -33.39 -17.49
C THR A 292 7.64 -33.98 -18.61
N ILE A 293 8.54 -33.20 -19.22
CA ILE A 293 9.54 -33.74 -20.17
C ILE A 293 10.41 -34.78 -19.47
N ILE A 294 10.95 -34.45 -18.30
CA ILE A 294 11.81 -35.37 -17.54
C ILE A 294 11.05 -36.62 -17.12
N ILE A 295 9.82 -36.49 -16.61
CA ILE A 295 8.97 -37.63 -16.28
C ILE A 295 8.76 -38.53 -17.51
N GLY A 296 8.40 -37.95 -18.66
CA GLY A 296 8.17 -38.70 -19.88
C GLY A 296 9.43 -39.37 -20.45
N LEU A 297 10.62 -38.83 -20.17
CA LEU A 297 11.89 -39.45 -20.54
C LEU A 297 12.26 -40.62 -19.64
N LEU A 298 12.00 -40.51 -18.33
CA LEU A 298 12.52 -41.44 -17.33
C LEU A 298 11.61 -42.60 -16.96
N VAL A 299 10.29 -42.48 -17.20
CA VAL A 299 9.32 -43.48 -16.78
C VAL A 299 8.49 -43.95 -17.99
N PRO A 300 8.40 -45.27 -18.23
CA PRO A 300 7.50 -45.79 -19.26
C PRO A 300 6.04 -45.65 -18.83
N SER A 301 5.16 -45.26 -19.76
CA SER A 301 3.74 -45.03 -19.46
C SER A 301 2.96 -46.27 -19.04
N ASN A 302 3.46 -47.46 -19.32
CA ASN A 302 2.87 -48.74 -18.90
C ASN A 302 3.44 -49.28 -17.57
N ASP A 303 4.17 -48.46 -16.82
CA ASP A 303 4.67 -48.90 -15.51
C ASP A 303 3.51 -49.14 -14.53
N PRO A 304 3.44 -50.32 -13.86
CA PRO A 304 2.34 -50.63 -12.95
C PRO A 304 2.31 -49.72 -11.72
N ASN A 305 3.43 -49.13 -11.32
CA ASN A 305 3.50 -48.21 -10.18
C ASN A 305 2.92 -46.83 -10.48
N LEU A 306 2.61 -46.51 -11.75
CA LEU A 306 1.86 -45.29 -12.08
C LEU A 306 0.37 -45.41 -11.70
N ASN A 307 -0.14 -46.63 -11.50
CA ASN A 307 -1.54 -46.83 -11.13
C ASN A 307 -1.75 -46.55 -9.64
N LEU A 308 -2.26 -45.36 -9.32
CA LEU A 308 -2.55 -44.95 -7.94
C LEU A 308 -3.62 -45.83 -7.24
N ASN A 309 -4.35 -46.68 -7.98
CA ASN A 309 -5.41 -47.53 -7.45
C ASN A 309 -4.94 -48.96 -7.10
N SER A 310 -3.70 -49.36 -7.45
CA SER A 310 -3.25 -50.76 -7.32
C SER A 310 -2.89 -51.19 -5.90
N GLY A 311 -2.94 -50.28 -4.91
CA GLY A 311 -2.60 -50.56 -3.50
C GLY A 311 -1.10 -50.75 -3.22
N THR A 312 -0.27 -50.95 -4.25
CA THR A 312 1.18 -51.21 -4.17
C THR A 312 2.06 -50.08 -4.70
N ALA A 313 1.46 -48.98 -5.17
CA ALA A 313 2.15 -47.99 -6.00
C ALA A 313 3.07 -47.04 -5.21
N ALA A 314 4.31 -46.87 -5.71
CA ALA A 314 5.13 -45.70 -5.47
C ALA A 314 4.51 -44.51 -6.23
N GLY A 315 3.68 -43.72 -5.55
CA GLY A 315 2.73 -42.80 -6.19
C GLY A 315 3.32 -41.68 -7.08
N SER A 316 4.62 -41.40 -7.04
CA SER A 316 5.22 -40.29 -7.82
C SER A 316 6.10 -40.80 -8.96
N PRO A 317 5.94 -40.29 -10.21
CA PRO A 317 6.81 -40.66 -11.32
C PRO A 317 8.29 -40.35 -11.08
N PHE A 318 8.61 -39.29 -10.33
CA PHE A 318 9.98 -38.98 -9.96
C PHE A 318 10.57 -40.03 -9.00
N VAL A 319 9.79 -40.52 -8.04
CA VAL A 319 10.22 -41.58 -7.13
C VAL A 319 10.42 -42.90 -7.90
N ILE A 320 9.49 -43.23 -8.81
CA ILE A 320 9.61 -44.41 -9.70
C ILE A 320 10.89 -44.34 -10.53
N ALA A 321 11.20 -43.19 -11.13
CA ALA A 321 12.42 -42.99 -11.91
C ALA A 321 13.70 -43.27 -11.09
N ILE A 322 13.77 -42.77 -9.86
CA ILE A 322 14.93 -42.93 -8.98
C ILE A 322 15.07 -44.40 -8.52
N GLN A 323 13.96 -45.06 -8.20
CA GLN A 323 13.96 -46.49 -7.88
C GLN A 323 14.46 -47.33 -9.05
N LYS A 324 14.01 -47.03 -10.28
CA LYS A 324 14.48 -47.71 -11.50
C LYS A 324 15.95 -47.47 -11.81
N ALA A 325 16.46 -46.28 -11.49
CA ALA A 325 17.89 -45.99 -11.61
C ALA A 325 18.75 -46.75 -10.59
N GLY A 326 18.14 -47.39 -9.58
CA GLY A 326 18.83 -48.15 -8.55
C GLY A 326 19.49 -47.30 -7.46
N ILE A 327 19.11 -46.02 -7.33
CA ILE A 327 19.67 -45.14 -6.29
C ILE A 327 19.02 -45.47 -4.94
N LYS A 328 19.85 -45.88 -3.97
CA LYS A 328 19.41 -46.22 -2.61
C LYS A 328 19.23 -44.97 -1.75
N GLY A 329 18.23 -44.98 -0.86
CA GLY A 329 17.96 -43.90 0.11
C GLY A 329 17.27 -42.65 -0.48
N LEU A 330 17.68 -42.20 -1.67
CA LEU A 330 17.10 -41.02 -2.32
C LEU A 330 15.59 -41.08 -2.57
N PRO A 331 14.98 -42.23 -2.97
CA PRO A 331 13.52 -42.33 -3.08
C PRO A 331 12.78 -41.90 -1.81
N SER A 332 13.29 -42.29 -0.63
CA SER A 332 12.71 -41.92 0.66
C SER A 332 12.85 -40.42 0.94
N VAL A 333 14.00 -39.82 0.64
CA VAL A 333 14.23 -38.38 0.85
C VAL A 333 13.29 -37.55 -0.04
N ILE A 334 13.18 -37.93 -1.32
CA ILE A 334 12.28 -37.26 -2.25
C ILE A 334 10.83 -37.44 -1.79
N ASN A 335 10.40 -38.66 -1.45
CA ASN A 335 9.04 -38.89 -1.00
C ASN A 335 8.68 -38.10 0.27
N ALA A 336 9.62 -37.93 1.20
CA ALA A 336 9.44 -37.05 2.36
C ALA A 336 9.25 -35.58 1.95
N ALA A 337 10.01 -35.08 0.97
CA ALA A 337 9.81 -33.75 0.41
C ALA A 337 8.48 -33.61 -0.35
N LEU A 338 8.00 -34.67 -1.01
CA LEU A 338 6.68 -34.68 -1.64
C LEU A 338 5.56 -34.66 -0.58
N LEU A 339 5.76 -35.32 0.55
CA LEU A 339 4.80 -35.32 1.65
C LEU A 339 4.69 -33.94 2.29
N THR A 340 5.81 -33.23 2.51
CA THR A 340 5.77 -31.83 2.96
C THR A 340 5.11 -30.92 1.93
N SER A 341 5.23 -31.22 0.63
CA SER A 341 4.51 -30.52 -0.42
C SER A 341 2.98 -30.70 -0.31
N ALA A 342 2.50 -31.92 -0.08
CA ALA A 342 1.07 -32.20 0.12
C ALA A 342 0.52 -31.52 1.37
N TRP A 343 1.29 -31.54 2.47
CA TRP A 343 0.95 -30.83 3.71
C TRP A 343 0.77 -29.33 3.54
N SER A 344 1.71 -28.73 2.81
CA SER A 344 1.72 -27.31 2.51
C SER A 344 0.55 -26.91 1.61
N ALA A 345 0.23 -27.72 0.59
CA ALA A 345 -0.95 -27.51 -0.24
C ALA A 345 -2.24 -27.58 0.61
N ALA A 346 -2.43 -28.64 1.41
CA ALA A 346 -3.57 -28.77 2.31
C ALA A 346 -3.71 -27.59 3.30
N SER A 347 -2.58 -27.11 3.83
CA SER A 347 -2.56 -25.93 4.70
C SER A 347 -3.02 -24.66 3.98
N SER A 348 -2.57 -24.48 2.73
CA SER A 348 -2.95 -23.37 1.85
C SER A 348 -4.42 -23.42 1.43
N ASP A 349 -4.97 -24.61 1.22
CA ASP A 349 -6.38 -24.83 0.89
C ASP A 349 -7.29 -24.45 2.04
N LEU A 350 -6.95 -24.87 3.27
CA LEU A 350 -7.69 -24.49 4.47
C LEU A 350 -7.58 -22.99 4.75
N TYR A 351 -6.39 -22.40 4.56
CA TYR A 351 -6.17 -20.97 4.66
C TYR A 351 -7.05 -20.20 3.67
N THR A 352 -7.08 -20.62 2.41
CA THR A 352 -7.77 -19.92 1.32
C THR A 352 -9.28 -20.08 1.41
N SER A 353 -9.78 -21.31 1.63
CA SER A 353 -11.22 -21.58 1.75
C SER A 353 -11.86 -20.86 2.95
N SER A 354 -11.20 -20.85 4.12
CA SER A 354 -11.72 -20.14 5.30
C SER A 354 -11.84 -18.62 5.07
N ARG A 355 -10.91 -18.03 4.31
CA ARG A 355 -10.96 -16.61 3.93
C ARG A 355 -11.99 -16.32 2.85
N ALA A 356 -12.17 -17.23 1.90
CA ALA A 356 -13.18 -17.10 0.87
C ALA A 356 -14.59 -17.02 1.48
N ILE A 357 -14.95 -17.94 2.40
CA ILE A 357 -16.28 -17.91 3.04
C ILE A 357 -16.44 -16.78 4.04
N TYR A 358 -15.37 -16.39 4.74
CA TYR A 358 -15.35 -15.17 5.57
C TYR A 358 -15.63 -13.92 4.73
N GLY A 359 -14.97 -13.77 3.58
CA GLY A 359 -15.18 -12.65 2.65
C GLY A 359 -16.59 -12.64 2.04
N LEU A 360 -17.14 -13.82 1.71
CA LEU A 360 -18.53 -13.96 1.30
C LEU A 360 -19.49 -13.49 2.40
N ALA A 361 -19.22 -13.82 3.66
CA ALA A 361 -20.07 -13.42 4.79
C ALA A 361 -20.03 -11.92 5.04
N LEU A 362 -18.86 -11.29 4.94
CA LEU A 362 -18.73 -9.82 5.00
C LEU A 362 -19.50 -9.11 3.88
N SER A 363 -19.58 -9.74 2.71
CA SER A 363 -20.31 -9.21 1.55
C SER A 363 -21.81 -9.49 1.59
N GLY A 364 -22.34 -10.09 2.67
CA GLY A 364 -23.75 -10.50 2.76
C GLY A 364 -24.13 -11.73 1.92
N ASN A 365 -23.14 -12.39 1.30
CA ASN A 365 -23.32 -13.52 0.39
C ASN A 365 -23.19 -14.89 1.08
N ALA A 366 -22.89 -14.90 2.39
CA ALA A 366 -22.92 -16.09 3.25
C ALA A 366 -23.45 -15.72 4.65
N PRO A 367 -23.90 -16.69 5.46
CA PRO A 367 -24.40 -16.43 6.81
C PRO A 367 -23.42 -15.63 7.69
N LYS A 368 -23.94 -14.63 8.43
CA LYS A 368 -23.14 -13.75 9.30
C LYS A 368 -22.31 -14.49 10.35
N ILE A 369 -22.64 -15.73 10.71
CA ILE A 369 -21.83 -16.54 11.64
C ILE A 369 -20.38 -16.72 11.14
N PHE A 370 -20.17 -16.73 9.82
CA PHE A 370 -18.84 -16.89 9.23
C PHE A 370 -18.00 -15.62 9.24
N SER A 371 -18.57 -14.45 9.53
CA SER A 371 -17.81 -13.20 9.70
C SER A 371 -17.20 -13.05 11.10
N TYR A 372 -17.41 -14.03 12.00
CA TYR A 372 -16.80 -14.03 13.32
C TYR A 372 -15.29 -14.30 13.25
N THR A 373 -14.51 -13.44 13.91
CA THR A 373 -13.05 -13.53 14.05
C THR A 373 -12.64 -13.45 15.52
N THR A 374 -11.54 -14.11 15.88
CA THR A 374 -10.93 -13.97 17.21
C THR A 374 -10.26 -12.60 17.36
N LYS A 375 -9.87 -12.21 18.59
CA LYS A 375 -9.08 -10.99 18.86
C LYS A 375 -7.78 -10.87 18.06
N ARG A 376 -7.23 -12.01 17.59
CA ARG A 376 -6.02 -12.07 16.75
C ARG A 376 -6.33 -12.00 15.24
N GLY A 377 -7.60 -11.84 14.86
CA GLY A 377 -8.05 -11.77 13.46
C GLY A 377 -8.21 -13.14 12.78
N LEU A 378 -8.37 -14.23 13.53
CA LEU A 378 -8.57 -15.58 12.96
C LEU A 378 -10.07 -15.87 12.76
N PRO A 379 -10.55 -16.17 11.54
CA PRO A 379 -11.96 -16.48 11.30
C PRO A 379 -12.31 -17.91 11.74
N LEU A 380 -12.44 -18.11 13.06
CA LEU A 380 -12.46 -19.45 13.67
C LEU A 380 -13.64 -20.30 13.20
N VAL A 381 -14.84 -19.73 13.05
CA VAL A 381 -16.03 -20.46 12.59
C VAL A 381 -15.85 -20.90 11.14
N ALA A 382 -15.37 -20.00 10.27
CA ALA A 382 -15.08 -20.31 8.88
C ALA A 382 -14.00 -21.40 8.75
N LEU A 383 -12.94 -21.31 9.55
CA LEU A 383 -11.87 -22.32 9.59
C LEU A 383 -12.41 -23.68 10.02
N GLY A 384 -13.17 -23.76 11.12
CA GLY A 384 -13.75 -25.02 11.60
C GLY A 384 -14.72 -25.63 10.60
N PHE A 385 -15.54 -24.81 9.95
CA PHE A 385 -16.46 -25.25 8.91
C PHE A 385 -15.71 -25.82 7.69
N CYS A 386 -14.72 -25.11 7.16
CA CYS A 386 -13.91 -25.62 6.04
C CYS A 386 -13.11 -26.87 6.42
N ALA A 387 -12.58 -26.93 7.64
CA ALA A 387 -11.86 -28.10 8.15
C ALA A 387 -12.76 -29.34 8.23
N SER A 388 -14.07 -29.20 8.48
CA SER A 388 -14.99 -30.35 8.53
C SER A 388 -15.10 -31.12 7.21
N PHE A 389 -14.94 -30.44 6.06
CA PHE A 389 -14.96 -31.08 4.73
C PHE A 389 -13.72 -31.95 4.48
N SER A 390 -12.63 -31.75 5.22
CA SER A 390 -11.45 -32.62 5.15
C SER A 390 -11.78 -34.07 5.52
N PHE A 391 -12.84 -34.31 6.30
CA PHE A 391 -13.29 -35.65 6.66
C PHE A 391 -13.74 -36.48 5.45
N LEU A 392 -14.03 -35.84 4.31
CA LEU A 392 -14.29 -36.54 3.06
C LEU A 392 -13.08 -37.37 2.60
N ALA A 393 -11.85 -37.04 3.00
CA ALA A 393 -10.66 -37.85 2.71
C ALA A 393 -10.73 -39.27 3.31
N TYR A 394 -11.47 -39.48 4.42
CA TYR A 394 -11.60 -40.80 5.05
C TYR A 394 -12.37 -41.82 4.19
N MET A 395 -13.04 -41.40 3.11
CA MET A 395 -13.53 -42.32 2.09
C MET A 395 -12.41 -43.20 1.51
N GLY A 396 -11.16 -42.72 1.55
CA GLY A 396 -9.97 -43.44 1.10
C GLY A 396 -9.66 -44.70 1.93
N VAL A 397 -10.21 -44.82 3.15
CA VAL A 397 -10.03 -46.01 4.00
C VAL A 397 -10.67 -47.25 3.36
N SER A 398 -11.93 -47.15 2.95
CA SER A 398 -12.65 -48.24 2.30
C SER A 398 -12.36 -48.31 0.80
N THR A 399 -12.34 -47.16 0.12
CA THR A 399 -12.35 -47.07 -1.34
C THR A 399 -10.96 -47.05 -1.97
N GLY A 400 -9.93 -46.71 -1.19
CA GLY A 400 -8.56 -46.48 -1.65
C GLY A 400 -8.25 -44.99 -1.84
N ALA A 401 -7.14 -44.55 -1.25
CA ALA A 401 -6.75 -43.13 -1.23
C ALA A 401 -6.48 -42.57 -2.64
N GLY A 402 -5.90 -43.37 -3.56
CA GLY A 402 -5.66 -42.94 -4.95
C GLY A 402 -6.95 -42.67 -5.73
N LYS A 403 -7.99 -43.50 -5.54
CA LYS A 403 -9.29 -43.32 -6.21
C LYS A 403 -9.99 -42.06 -5.72
N VAL A 404 -9.98 -41.85 -4.40
CA VAL A 404 -10.58 -40.68 -3.76
C VAL A 404 -9.83 -39.41 -4.13
N PHE A 405 -8.49 -39.46 -4.19
CA PHE A 405 -7.67 -38.39 -4.75
C PHE A 405 -8.13 -38.02 -6.16
N GLN A 406 -8.27 -38.99 -7.07
CA GLN A 406 -8.69 -38.72 -8.45
C GLN A 406 -10.10 -38.11 -8.55
N TRP A 407 -11.04 -38.54 -7.71
CA TRP A 407 -12.38 -37.95 -7.65
C TRP A 407 -12.34 -36.45 -7.29
N PHE A 408 -11.58 -36.07 -6.26
CA PHE A 408 -11.44 -34.68 -5.88
C PHE A 408 -10.62 -33.87 -6.89
N VAL A 409 -9.59 -34.46 -7.48
CA VAL A 409 -8.85 -33.86 -8.60
C VAL A 409 -9.80 -33.50 -9.74
N ASN A 410 -10.71 -34.39 -10.14
CA ASN A 410 -11.68 -34.10 -11.20
C ASN A 410 -12.62 -32.94 -10.80
N MET A 411 -13.16 -32.97 -9.58
CA MET A 411 -14.09 -31.93 -9.08
C MET A 411 -13.45 -30.54 -9.06
N THR A 412 -12.20 -30.47 -8.59
CA THR A 412 -11.44 -29.22 -8.43
C THR A 412 -10.89 -28.71 -9.74
N SER A 413 -10.46 -29.60 -10.64
CA SER A 413 -10.07 -29.23 -12.00
C SER A 413 -11.19 -28.47 -12.72
N VAL A 414 -12.41 -28.99 -12.66
CA VAL A 414 -13.56 -28.37 -13.32
C VAL A 414 -13.94 -27.06 -12.63
N ALA A 415 -14.00 -27.02 -11.29
CA ALA A 415 -14.30 -25.79 -10.57
C ALA A 415 -13.25 -24.69 -10.77
N GLY A 416 -11.96 -25.04 -10.78
CA GLY A 416 -10.87 -24.10 -11.06
C GLY A 416 -10.89 -23.57 -12.49
N LEU A 417 -11.16 -24.43 -13.49
CA LEU A 417 -11.38 -23.98 -14.87
C LEU A 417 -12.59 -23.05 -14.99
N MET A 418 -13.68 -23.30 -14.24
CA MET A 418 -14.82 -22.38 -14.18
C MET A 418 -14.47 -21.04 -13.49
N THR A 419 -13.55 -21.05 -12.52
CA THR A 419 -13.00 -19.82 -11.93
C THR A 419 -12.21 -19.04 -12.97
N TRP A 420 -11.34 -19.70 -13.73
CA TRP A 420 -10.57 -19.08 -14.82
C TRP A 420 -11.45 -18.53 -15.94
N PHE A 421 -12.49 -19.28 -16.32
CA PHE A 421 -13.54 -18.80 -17.20
C PHE A 421 -14.12 -17.48 -16.68
N GLY A 422 -14.52 -17.43 -15.41
CA GLY A 422 -15.12 -16.22 -14.86
C GLY A 422 -14.16 -15.04 -14.66
N ILE A 423 -12.88 -15.30 -14.38
CA ILE A 423 -11.82 -14.29 -14.39
C ILE A 423 -11.71 -13.66 -15.79
N CYS A 424 -11.65 -14.47 -16.84
CA CYS A 424 -11.51 -13.95 -18.19
C CYS A 424 -12.81 -13.27 -18.70
N VAL A 425 -13.99 -13.74 -18.30
CA VAL A 425 -15.26 -13.02 -18.55
C VAL A 425 -15.24 -11.64 -17.88
N THR A 426 -14.78 -11.57 -16.62
CA THR A 426 -14.62 -10.30 -15.89
C THR A 426 -13.64 -9.38 -16.60
N TYR A 427 -12.52 -9.92 -17.10
CA TYR A 427 -11.56 -9.15 -17.89
C TYR A 427 -12.14 -8.62 -19.21
N LEU A 428 -12.89 -9.43 -19.96
CA LEU A 428 -13.51 -8.97 -21.21
C LEU A 428 -14.51 -7.83 -20.96
N ARG A 429 -15.18 -7.89 -19.81
CA ARG A 429 -16.08 -6.83 -19.34
C ARG A 429 -15.32 -5.57 -18.93
N PHE A 430 -14.27 -5.72 -18.11
CA PHE A 430 -13.32 -4.65 -17.77
C PHE A 430 -12.79 -3.97 -19.03
N TYR A 431 -12.23 -4.73 -19.98
CA TYR A 431 -11.70 -4.21 -21.25
C TYR A 431 -12.74 -3.44 -22.06
N LYS A 432 -13.97 -3.97 -22.14
CA LYS A 432 -15.08 -3.31 -22.85
C LYS A 432 -15.48 -2.00 -22.16
N GLY A 433 -15.61 -1.99 -20.84
CA GLY A 433 -15.92 -0.79 -20.06
C GLY A 433 -14.84 0.28 -20.20
N PHE A 434 -13.58 -0.12 -20.02
CA PHE A 434 -12.41 0.75 -20.11
C PHE A 434 -12.36 1.47 -21.46
N ARG A 435 -12.61 0.74 -22.56
CA ARG A 435 -12.65 1.31 -23.91
C ARG A 435 -13.87 2.19 -24.17
N VAL A 436 -15.06 1.81 -23.68
CA VAL A 436 -16.30 2.59 -23.88
C VAL A 436 -16.24 3.93 -23.15
N GLN A 437 -15.61 3.96 -21.97
CA GLN A 437 -15.46 5.17 -21.16
C GLN A 437 -14.24 6.02 -21.55
N GLY A 438 -13.50 5.65 -22.61
CA GLY A 438 -12.39 6.44 -23.14
C GLY A 438 -11.04 6.27 -22.42
N PHE A 439 -10.92 5.36 -21.46
CA PHE A 439 -9.64 5.11 -20.80
C PHE A 439 -8.64 4.41 -21.74
N SER A 440 -7.41 4.93 -21.78
CA SER A 440 -6.34 4.35 -22.59
C SER A 440 -5.65 3.20 -21.86
N ARG A 441 -5.53 2.03 -22.49
CA ARG A 441 -4.78 0.89 -21.91
C ARG A 441 -3.31 1.18 -21.64
N ALA A 442 -2.76 2.27 -22.18
CA ALA A 442 -1.40 2.72 -21.88
C ALA A 442 -1.25 3.24 -20.44
N THR A 443 -2.35 3.63 -19.78
CA THR A 443 -2.32 4.09 -18.38
C THR A 443 -2.29 2.95 -17.37
N LEU A 444 -2.50 1.70 -17.81
CA LEU A 444 -2.47 0.55 -16.92
C LEU A 444 -1.02 0.30 -16.41
N PRO A 445 -0.81 0.10 -15.10
CA PRO A 445 0.51 -0.24 -14.54
C PRO A 445 1.11 -1.52 -15.15
N TYR A 446 0.25 -2.38 -15.67
CA TYR A 446 0.60 -3.56 -16.43
C TYR A 446 -0.42 -3.79 -17.53
N ALA A 447 0.06 -3.91 -18.78
CA ALA A 447 -0.73 -4.28 -19.94
C ALA A 447 -0.01 -5.34 -20.77
N SER A 448 -0.76 -6.34 -21.24
CA SER A 448 -0.30 -7.38 -22.15
C SER A 448 -0.77 -7.12 -23.57
N LYS A 449 0.15 -7.32 -24.52
CA LYS A 449 -0.13 -7.21 -25.96
C LYS A 449 -1.07 -8.31 -26.47
N LEU A 450 -1.14 -9.45 -25.79
CA LEU A 450 -2.01 -10.57 -26.19
C LEU A 450 -3.48 -10.35 -25.80
N ASN A 451 -3.74 -9.43 -24.88
CA ASN A 451 -5.10 -9.10 -24.48
C ASN A 451 -5.74 -8.12 -25.48
N PRO A 452 -7.02 -8.30 -25.85
CA PRO A 452 -8.00 -9.20 -25.21
C PRO A 452 -8.11 -10.61 -25.81
N TYR A 453 -7.33 -10.95 -26.85
CA TYR A 453 -7.43 -12.25 -27.54
C TYR A 453 -7.12 -13.43 -26.62
N ALA A 454 -6.15 -13.29 -25.73
CA ALA A 454 -5.84 -14.30 -24.73
C ALA A 454 -7.03 -14.58 -23.78
N ALA A 455 -7.76 -13.55 -23.36
CA ALA A 455 -8.96 -13.73 -22.56
C ALA A 455 -10.06 -14.48 -23.31
N TRP A 456 -10.29 -14.16 -24.59
CA TRP A 456 -11.24 -14.92 -25.43
C TRP A 456 -10.85 -16.38 -25.59
N TYR A 457 -9.55 -16.65 -25.81
CA TYR A 457 -9.03 -18.02 -25.87
C TYR A 457 -9.34 -18.80 -24.59
N ALA A 458 -9.07 -18.22 -23.41
CA ALA A 458 -9.36 -18.87 -22.14
C ALA A 458 -10.87 -19.06 -21.88
N VAL A 459 -11.72 -18.07 -22.25
CA VAL A 459 -13.18 -18.15 -22.14
C VAL A 459 -13.76 -19.29 -22.96
N ILE A 460 -13.16 -19.62 -24.11
CA ILE A 460 -13.59 -20.74 -24.96
C ILE A 460 -12.96 -22.05 -24.48
N ALA A 461 -11.66 -22.05 -24.19
CA ALA A 461 -10.93 -23.25 -23.83
C ALA A 461 -11.41 -23.87 -22.51
N CYS A 462 -11.68 -23.06 -21.47
CA CYS A 462 -12.06 -23.60 -20.15
C CYS A 462 -13.37 -24.40 -20.21
N PRO A 463 -14.51 -23.88 -20.74
CA PRO A 463 -15.74 -24.65 -20.86
C PRO A 463 -15.61 -25.87 -21.78
N VAL A 464 -14.82 -25.79 -22.85
CA VAL A 464 -14.58 -26.94 -23.75
C VAL A 464 -13.84 -28.05 -23.00
N ILE A 465 -12.78 -27.73 -22.25
CA ILE A 465 -12.06 -28.70 -21.43
C ILE A 465 -12.99 -29.29 -20.36
N CYS A 466 -13.80 -28.49 -19.68
CA CYS A 466 -14.77 -28.97 -18.69
C CYS A 466 -15.85 -29.87 -19.31
N PHE A 467 -16.40 -29.49 -20.46
CA PHE A 467 -17.47 -30.24 -21.12
C PHE A 467 -17.02 -31.65 -21.50
N PHE A 468 -15.76 -31.79 -21.94
CA PHE A 468 -15.20 -33.09 -22.28
C PHE A 468 -14.35 -33.71 -21.15
N SER A 469 -14.33 -33.19 -19.92
CA SER A 469 -13.45 -33.73 -18.86
C SER A 469 -13.85 -35.14 -18.43
N GLY A 470 -15.16 -35.42 -18.45
CA GLY A 470 -15.74 -36.72 -18.11
C GLY A 470 -16.04 -37.59 -19.32
N PHE A 471 -15.44 -37.36 -20.49
CA PHE A 471 -15.82 -38.05 -21.74
C PHE A 471 -15.78 -39.59 -21.64
N GLN A 472 -14.87 -40.12 -20.81
CA GLN A 472 -14.65 -41.57 -20.64
C GLN A 472 -15.91 -42.32 -20.19
N VAL A 473 -16.82 -41.69 -19.42
CA VAL A 473 -18.06 -42.35 -18.96
C VAL A 473 -19.08 -42.57 -20.08
N PHE A 474 -18.89 -41.90 -21.22
CA PHE A 474 -19.72 -42.05 -22.41
C PHE A 474 -19.12 -43.02 -23.43
N VAL A 475 -17.91 -43.54 -23.18
CA VAL A 475 -17.36 -44.65 -23.97
C VAL A 475 -18.16 -45.92 -23.63
N LYS A 476 -18.56 -46.65 -24.67
CA LYS A 476 -19.43 -47.83 -24.53
C LYS A 476 -18.80 -48.85 -23.58
N GLY A 477 -19.48 -49.12 -22.45
CA GLY A 477 -19.03 -50.07 -21.42
C GLY A 477 -18.34 -49.45 -20.21
N ASN A 478 -18.03 -48.14 -20.23
CA ASN A 478 -17.24 -47.46 -19.20
C ASN A 478 -18.07 -46.52 -18.29
N TRP A 479 -19.37 -46.80 -18.11
CA TRP A 479 -20.21 -46.00 -17.23
C TRP A 479 -19.74 -46.11 -15.77
N ASP A 480 -19.31 -44.99 -15.19
CA ASP A 480 -18.98 -44.87 -13.77
C ASP A 480 -19.67 -43.64 -13.17
N THR A 481 -20.66 -43.90 -12.31
CA THR A 481 -21.48 -42.84 -11.69
C THR A 481 -20.63 -41.86 -10.88
N ALA A 482 -19.60 -42.34 -10.19
CA ALA A 482 -18.73 -41.49 -9.38
C ALA A 482 -17.93 -40.51 -10.27
N THR A 483 -17.34 -40.99 -11.36
CA THR A 483 -16.62 -40.17 -12.34
C THR A 483 -17.54 -39.20 -13.05
N PHE A 484 -18.77 -39.59 -13.40
CA PHE A 484 -19.77 -38.70 -13.99
C PHE A 484 -20.11 -37.55 -13.05
N VAL A 485 -20.47 -37.86 -11.79
CA VAL A 485 -20.84 -36.84 -10.79
C VAL A 485 -19.65 -35.92 -10.49
N THR A 486 -18.46 -36.48 -10.27
CA THR A 486 -17.26 -35.69 -9.92
C THR A 486 -16.82 -34.74 -11.04
N ASN A 487 -17.07 -35.06 -12.31
CA ASN A 487 -16.76 -34.17 -13.43
C ASN A 487 -17.87 -33.14 -13.71
N TYR A 488 -19.14 -33.56 -13.73
CA TYR A 488 -20.21 -32.70 -14.23
C TYR A 488 -20.97 -31.92 -13.14
N LEU A 489 -20.90 -32.35 -11.86
CA LEU A 489 -21.50 -31.58 -10.76
C LEU A 489 -20.91 -30.17 -10.63
N PRO A 490 -19.57 -29.98 -10.60
CA PRO A 490 -18.99 -28.63 -10.52
C PRO A 490 -19.33 -27.78 -11.75
N LEU A 491 -19.36 -28.39 -12.94
CA LEU A 491 -19.70 -27.71 -14.19
C LEU A 491 -21.14 -27.17 -14.15
N MET A 492 -22.09 -27.96 -13.64
CA MET A 492 -23.50 -27.54 -13.54
C MET A 492 -23.77 -26.61 -12.37
N LEU A 493 -22.97 -26.70 -11.29
CA LEU A 493 -23.13 -25.85 -10.12
C LEU A 493 -22.95 -24.37 -10.46
N PHE A 494 -21.99 -24.02 -11.33
CA PHE A 494 -21.72 -22.64 -11.73
C PHE A 494 -22.93 -21.94 -12.39
N PRO A 495 -23.52 -22.43 -13.50
CA PRO A 495 -24.69 -21.80 -14.10
C PRO A 495 -25.93 -21.85 -13.19
N VAL A 496 -26.09 -22.90 -12.37
CA VAL A 496 -27.20 -22.98 -11.40
C VAL A 496 -27.07 -21.88 -10.34
N LEU A 497 -25.88 -21.68 -9.77
CA LEU A 497 -25.61 -20.59 -8.83
C LEU A 497 -25.81 -19.22 -9.48
N TYR A 498 -25.39 -19.04 -10.74
CA TYR A 498 -25.59 -17.77 -11.45
C TYR A 498 -27.05 -17.47 -11.72
N VAL A 499 -27.80 -18.44 -12.28
CA VAL A 499 -29.22 -18.24 -12.58
C VAL A 499 -30.03 -18.06 -11.29
N SER A 500 -29.79 -18.89 -10.26
CA SER A 500 -30.51 -18.76 -8.99
C SER A 500 -30.23 -17.44 -8.28
N SER A 501 -28.96 -17.04 -8.15
CA SER A 501 -28.59 -15.76 -7.53
C SER A 501 -29.11 -14.56 -8.32
N ARG A 502 -29.12 -14.64 -9.66
CA ARG A 502 -29.67 -13.58 -10.50
C ARG A 502 -31.18 -13.45 -10.40
N LEU A 503 -31.91 -14.57 -10.29
CA LEU A 503 -33.36 -14.57 -10.04
C LEU A 503 -33.69 -14.05 -8.63
N TRP A 504 -32.84 -14.36 -7.64
CA TRP A 504 -33.04 -13.96 -6.25
C TRP A 504 -32.71 -12.47 -6.02
N LEU A 505 -31.54 -12.01 -6.48
CA LEU A 505 -31.08 -10.62 -6.34
C LEU A 505 -31.78 -9.68 -7.34
N LYS A 506 -32.42 -10.22 -8.39
CA LYS A 506 -33.09 -9.45 -9.46
C LYS A 506 -32.19 -8.36 -10.07
N CYS A 507 -30.89 -8.60 -10.12
CA CYS A 507 -29.90 -7.64 -10.60
C CYS A 507 -29.74 -7.68 -12.13
N LYS A 508 -29.34 -6.54 -12.71
CA LYS A 508 -29.00 -6.41 -14.13
C LYS A 508 -27.47 -6.38 -14.29
N PRO A 509 -26.92 -6.94 -15.37
CA PRO A 509 -25.52 -6.73 -15.72
C PRO A 509 -25.19 -5.24 -15.79
N ILE A 510 -24.06 -4.84 -15.21
CA ILE A 510 -23.60 -3.45 -15.22
C ILE A 510 -23.38 -3.01 -16.68
N ARG A 511 -23.79 -1.82 -17.08
CA ARG A 511 -23.52 -1.37 -18.47
C ARG A 511 -22.05 -0.99 -18.59
N ALA A 512 -21.47 -1.14 -19.78
CA ALA A 512 -20.07 -0.80 -20.00
C ALA A 512 -19.76 0.68 -19.70
N SER A 513 -20.72 1.57 -19.94
CA SER A 513 -20.66 3.00 -19.58
C SER A 513 -20.71 3.26 -18.08
N ASP A 514 -21.28 2.34 -17.30
CA ASP A 514 -21.62 2.54 -15.88
C ASP A 514 -20.68 1.70 -14.98
N MET A 515 -19.67 1.06 -15.55
CA MET A 515 -18.67 0.30 -14.80
C MET A 515 -17.79 1.26 -14.01
N ASP A 516 -17.64 1.00 -12.73
CA ASP A 516 -16.84 1.83 -11.85
C ASP A 516 -15.34 1.48 -11.99
N PHE A 517 -14.55 2.41 -12.50
CA PHE A 517 -13.09 2.31 -12.61
C PHE A 517 -12.34 3.24 -11.63
N VAL A 518 -13.04 4.04 -10.82
CA VAL A 518 -12.48 5.18 -10.09
C VAL A 518 -12.54 4.98 -8.57
N THR A 519 -13.63 4.43 -8.03
CA THR A 519 -13.80 4.28 -6.57
C THR A 519 -12.65 3.47 -5.93
N GLY A 520 -11.99 4.06 -4.93
CA GLY A 520 -10.84 3.45 -4.25
C GLY A 520 -9.56 3.36 -5.07
N LEU A 521 -9.52 3.85 -6.32
CA LEU A 521 -8.30 3.89 -7.14
C LEU A 521 -7.27 4.84 -6.53
N LYS A 522 -7.71 6.03 -6.13
CA LYS A 522 -6.86 7.08 -5.54
C LYS A 522 -6.16 6.58 -4.27
N GLU A 523 -6.91 6.02 -3.32
CA GLU A 523 -6.35 5.43 -2.09
C GLU A 523 -5.30 4.34 -2.38
N ILE A 524 -5.50 3.56 -3.45
CA ILE A 524 -4.53 2.54 -3.86
C ILE A 524 -3.29 3.17 -4.50
N GLU A 525 -3.45 4.24 -5.27
CA GLU A 525 -2.36 4.99 -5.89
C GLU A 525 -1.50 5.66 -4.82
N ASP A 526 -2.13 6.28 -3.82
CA ASP A 526 -1.46 6.89 -2.66
C ASP A 526 -0.72 5.84 -1.79
N ASP A 527 -1.29 4.64 -1.64
CA ASP A 527 -0.64 3.50 -0.95
C ASP A 527 0.55 2.91 -1.75
N THR A 528 0.75 3.30 -3.01
CA THR A 528 1.80 2.77 -3.90
C THR A 528 3.05 3.64 -3.87
N TYR A 529 4.11 3.14 -3.22
CA TYR A 529 5.41 3.82 -3.14
C TYR A 529 6.52 3.11 -3.93
N ASP A 530 7.53 3.84 -4.42
CA ASP A 530 8.70 3.19 -5.05
C ASP A 530 9.75 2.75 -4.02
N GLU A 531 10.14 1.47 -4.07
CA GLU A 531 11.27 0.98 -3.27
C GLU A 531 12.60 1.34 -3.96
N PRO A 532 13.64 1.75 -3.20
CA PRO A 532 14.90 2.20 -3.76
C PRO A 532 15.58 1.12 -4.62
N PRO A 533 16.31 1.52 -5.69
CA PRO A 533 16.97 0.58 -6.58
C PRO A 533 18.04 -0.25 -5.84
N PRO A 534 18.20 -1.54 -6.20
CA PRO A 534 19.21 -2.42 -5.57
C PRO A 534 20.63 -1.87 -5.77
N ARG A 535 21.44 -1.87 -4.71
CA ARG A 535 22.72 -1.14 -4.66
C ARG A 535 23.87 -1.84 -5.42
N ASN A 536 23.76 -3.13 -5.69
CA ASN A 536 24.81 -3.90 -6.37
C ASN A 536 24.24 -5.11 -7.14
N TRP A 537 25.08 -5.77 -7.95
CA TRP A 537 24.69 -6.91 -8.77
C TRP A 537 24.18 -8.09 -7.92
N ALA A 538 24.74 -8.28 -6.72
CA ALA A 538 24.30 -9.27 -5.76
C ALA A 538 22.89 -8.92 -5.26
N GLU A 539 22.60 -7.68 -4.87
CA GLU A 539 21.23 -7.26 -4.52
C GLU A 539 20.27 -7.27 -5.71
N ARG A 540 20.74 -7.04 -6.94
CA ARG A 540 19.94 -7.25 -8.15
C ARG A 540 19.60 -8.73 -8.34
N PHE A 541 20.57 -9.62 -8.17
CA PHE A 541 20.38 -11.06 -8.27
C PHE A 541 19.51 -11.61 -7.13
N TRP A 542 19.73 -11.15 -5.90
CA TRP A 542 18.95 -11.49 -4.70
C TRP A 542 17.61 -10.75 -4.59
N GLY A 543 17.39 -9.67 -5.33
CA GLY A 543 16.08 -9.04 -5.55
C GLY A 543 15.34 -9.65 -6.75
N TRP A 544 16.08 -10.33 -7.63
CA TRP A 544 15.56 -11.12 -8.74
C TRP A 544 15.13 -12.53 -8.28
N LEU A 545 15.90 -13.20 -7.42
CA LEU A 545 15.54 -14.44 -6.68
C LEU A 545 14.77 -14.09 -5.39
N PRO A 546 13.55 -14.60 -5.15
CA PRO A 546 12.92 -14.37 -3.85
C PRO A 546 13.66 -15.08 -2.71
N ALA A 547 14.20 -14.28 -1.80
CA ALA A 547 14.50 -14.61 -0.40
C ALA A 547 15.39 -15.85 -0.11
N ILE A 548 16.71 -15.66 -0.17
CA ILE A 548 17.71 -16.47 0.59
C ILE A 548 18.69 -15.54 1.34
N LYS A 549 18.27 -14.33 1.75
CA LYS A 549 19.13 -13.45 2.57
C LYS A 549 19.19 -13.86 4.05
N ASP A 550 18.26 -14.69 4.52
CA ASP A 550 18.11 -15.04 5.96
C ASP A 550 18.83 -16.34 6.38
N LEU A 551 19.60 -17.00 5.50
CA LEU A 551 20.31 -18.26 5.79
C LEU A 551 21.81 -18.10 6.14
N ALA A 552 22.36 -16.88 6.14
CA ALA A 552 23.78 -16.66 6.45
C ALA A 552 23.97 -16.34 7.95
N PRO A 553 24.80 -17.10 8.70
CA PRO A 553 25.11 -16.78 10.09
C PRO A 553 25.99 -15.51 10.13
N ARG A 554 25.48 -14.44 10.75
CA ARG A 554 26.29 -13.25 11.07
C ARG A 554 27.25 -13.58 12.21
N ILE A 555 28.52 -13.77 11.89
CA ILE A 555 29.62 -13.85 12.85
C ILE A 555 29.75 -12.46 13.51
N LYS A 556 29.52 -12.38 14.83
CA LYS A 556 29.85 -11.22 15.66
C LYS A 556 31.34 -11.27 16.01
N ALA A 557 32.08 -10.20 15.75
CA ALA A 557 33.36 -9.94 16.40
C ALA A 557 33.10 -9.18 17.73
N PRO A 558 33.73 -9.57 18.85
CA PRO A 558 33.57 -8.90 20.14
C PRO A 558 34.63 -7.82 20.35
N GLY A 559 34.25 -6.74 21.05
CA GLY A 559 35.18 -5.85 21.76
C GLY A 559 35.13 -4.39 21.32
N CYS A 560 34.48 -3.54 22.11
CA CYS A 560 35.17 -2.52 22.90
C CYS A 560 34.18 -1.82 23.84
N SER A 561 34.73 -1.36 24.96
CA SER A 561 34.14 -1.16 26.27
C SER A 561 33.44 0.16 26.52
N ASP A 562 32.50 0.07 27.46
CA ASP A 562 31.90 1.10 28.31
C ASP A 562 32.77 2.34 28.60
N ALA A 563 32.19 3.52 28.36
CA ALA A 563 32.56 4.75 29.03
C ALA A 563 31.27 5.43 29.54
N VAL A 564 31.10 5.37 30.85
CA VAL A 564 30.08 6.08 31.64
C VAL A 564 30.38 7.58 31.58
N TYR A 565 29.40 8.42 31.24
CA TYR A 565 29.48 9.87 31.44
C TYR A 565 28.41 10.35 32.41
N ASP A 566 28.91 11.06 33.41
CA ASP A 566 28.29 11.55 34.65
C ASP A 566 27.38 12.76 34.38
N SER A 567 26.12 12.66 34.80
CA SER A 567 25.06 13.67 34.60
C SER A 567 24.93 14.64 35.78
N SER A 568 26.03 15.13 36.34
CA SER A 568 25.99 16.05 37.46
C SER A 568 26.98 17.21 37.33
N ARG A 569 26.51 18.35 36.81
CA ARG A 569 27.04 19.73 37.03
C ARG A 569 26.27 20.75 36.18
N TYR A 570 25.29 21.43 36.76
CA TYR A 570 25.38 22.84 37.15
C TYR A 570 23.99 23.38 37.61
N PRO A 571 23.92 24.26 38.64
CA PRO A 571 22.66 24.68 39.28
C PRO A 571 22.26 26.15 39.04
N LEU A 572 20.94 26.41 39.01
CA LEU A 572 20.21 27.63 39.48
C LEU A 572 20.35 28.96 38.68
N PRO A 573 19.63 30.08 39.01
CA PRO A 573 18.15 30.27 39.11
C PRO A 573 17.67 31.70 38.64
N TRP A 574 16.46 31.88 38.09
CA TRP A 574 15.78 33.23 38.08
C TRP A 574 14.25 33.03 38.13
N ARG A 575 13.61 33.22 39.29
CA ARG A 575 13.01 34.45 39.90
C ARG A 575 11.60 34.77 39.39
N ARG A 576 10.64 34.67 40.31
CA ARG A 576 9.25 35.16 40.26
C ARG A 576 9.21 36.67 39.94
N CYS A 577 8.29 37.07 39.07
CA CYS A 577 7.70 38.40 39.04
C CYS A 577 6.20 38.33 39.38
N SER A 578 5.73 39.41 40.00
CA SER A 578 4.58 39.52 40.91
C SER A 578 3.21 39.70 40.25
N GLU A 579 2.16 39.22 40.93
CA GLU A 579 0.72 39.30 40.61
C GLU A 579 0.12 40.72 40.51
N SER A 580 0.91 41.79 40.57
CA SER A 580 0.41 43.18 40.54
C SER A 580 0.47 43.86 39.17
N THR A 581 1.00 43.21 38.14
CA THR A 581 1.15 43.83 36.79
C THR A 581 0.14 43.30 35.76
N MET A 582 -0.62 42.25 36.08
CA MET A 582 -1.67 41.72 35.18
C MET A 582 -3.00 42.48 35.22
N GLN A 583 -3.21 43.41 36.16
CA GLN A 583 -4.50 44.11 36.31
C GLN A 583 -4.58 45.47 35.61
N GLU A 584 -3.48 45.99 35.05
CA GLU A 584 -3.49 47.25 34.28
C GLU A 584 -3.41 47.06 32.76
N CYS A 585 -2.99 45.89 32.26
CA CYS A 585 -3.02 45.57 30.82
C CYS A 585 -4.43 45.17 30.30
N SER A 586 -5.38 44.89 31.19
CA SER A 586 -6.77 44.53 30.84
C SER A 586 -7.64 45.74 30.43
N ARG A 587 -7.14 46.98 30.49
CA ARG A 587 -7.93 48.19 30.15
C ARG A 587 -7.44 49.00 28.95
N ALA A 588 -6.37 48.57 28.29
CA ALA A 588 -5.86 49.21 27.07
C ALA A 588 -6.22 48.47 25.76
N ALA A 589 -6.81 47.27 25.83
CA ALA A 589 -7.25 46.48 24.67
C ALA A 589 -8.67 46.85 24.16
N ALA A 590 -9.18 48.04 24.51
CA ALA A 590 -10.50 48.49 24.11
C ALA A 590 -10.47 49.95 23.63
N ALA A 591 -9.71 50.24 22.56
CA ALA A 591 -9.96 51.33 21.61
C ALA A 591 -8.86 51.39 20.53
N ALA A 592 -9.26 51.29 19.25
CA ALA A 592 -8.48 51.49 18.02
C ALA A 592 -7.40 50.41 17.76
N VAL A 593 -7.37 49.69 16.62
CA VAL A 593 -7.44 50.14 15.23
C VAL A 593 -8.02 49.03 14.34
N THR A 594 -8.82 49.47 13.39
CA THR A 594 -9.57 48.77 12.35
C THR A 594 -8.70 47.85 11.48
N VAL A 595 -8.85 46.54 11.65
CA VAL A 595 -8.67 45.58 10.55
C VAL A 595 -10.08 45.27 10.08
N THR A 596 -10.37 45.60 8.82
CA THR A 596 -11.63 45.32 8.14
C THR A 596 -11.90 43.82 8.16
N THR A 597 -12.63 43.38 9.18
CA THR A 597 -13.48 42.20 9.11
C THR A 597 -14.54 42.49 8.05
N LEU A 598 -14.44 41.85 6.89
CA LEU A 598 -15.65 41.60 6.11
C LEU A 598 -16.41 40.52 6.89
N GLU A 599 -17.31 41.00 7.73
CA GLU A 599 -18.31 40.20 8.42
C GLU A 599 -19.18 39.47 7.39
N ASP A 600 -19.42 38.20 7.69
CA ASP A 600 -20.52 37.38 7.21
C ASP A 600 -21.86 38.11 7.35
N ASP A 601 -22.32 38.80 6.30
CA ASP A 601 -23.75 39.08 6.10
C ASP A 601 -24.05 39.44 4.64
N ASP A 602 -23.97 38.45 3.73
CA ASP A 602 -24.74 38.51 2.46
C ASP A 602 -25.00 37.14 1.79
N GLN A 603 -25.26 36.09 2.58
CA GLN A 603 -25.79 34.81 2.05
C GLN A 603 -27.29 34.56 2.33
N ARG A 604 -28.05 35.61 2.64
CA ARG A 604 -29.52 35.54 2.72
C ARG A 604 -30.17 36.34 1.61
N ASN A 605 -30.03 35.89 0.36
CA ASN A 605 -31.01 36.07 -0.72
C ASN A 605 -30.57 35.35 -2.01
N LEU A 606 -30.80 34.03 -2.09
CA LEU A 606 -30.92 33.33 -3.37
C LEU A 606 -32.34 32.74 -3.46
N PRO A 607 -33.09 33.00 -4.54
CA PRO A 607 -34.50 32.67 -4.61
C PRO A 607 -34.72 31.16 -4.67
N ARG A 608 -35.49 30.63 -3.71
CA ARG A 608 -36.16 29.33 -3.85
C ARG A 608 -37.16 29.45 -5.00
N SER A 609 -36.82 28.86 -6.15
CA SER A 609 -37.79 28.62 -7.22
C SER A 609 -37.84 27.14 -7.60
N ALA A 610 -39.02 26.77 -8.07
CA ALA A 610 -39.60 25.44 -8.11
C ALA A 610 -38.87 24.44 -9.02
N GLY A 611 -39.23 23.17 -8.82
CA GLY A 611 -38.59 22.04 -9.47
C GLY A 611 -38.67 22.08 -10.99
N SER A 612 -37.54 21.73 -11.60
CA SER A 612 -37.49 21.02 -12.86
C SER A 612 -36.33 20.03 -12.78
N SER A 613 -36.58 18.83 -13.30
CA SER A 613 -35.61 17.76 -13.44
C SER A 613 -34.41 18.22 -14.28
N ALA A 614 -33.29 18.50 -13.63
CA ALA A 614 -32.00 18.68 -14.30
C ALA A 614 -31.20 17.37 -14.19
N SER A 615 -30.85 16.83 -15.34
CA SER A 615 -29.99 15.67 -15.57
C SER A 615 -28.67 15.76 -14.78
N VAL A 616 -28.18 14.62 -14.29
CA VAL A 616 -26.77 14.44 -13.88
C VAL A 616 -25.91 14.71 -15.11
N ALA A 617 -25.42 15.94 -15.24
CA ALA A 617 -24.45 16.31 -16.25
C ALA A 617 -23.14 15.61 -15.90
N SER A 618 -22.65 14.76 -16.81
CA SER A 618 -21.24 14.41 -16.82
C SER A 618 -20.44 15.70 -16.80
N CYS A 619 -19.61 15.94 -15.78
CA CYS A 619 -18.59 16.99 -15.83
C CYS A 619 -17.61 16.57 -16.93
N VAL A 620 -17.90 16.99 -18.16
CA VAL A 620 -16.94 16.96 -19.26
C VAL A 620 -15.87 17.95 -18.84
N TYR A 621 -14.64 17.46 -18.60
CA TYR A 621 -13.49 18.33 -18.46
C TYR A 621 -13.48 19.28 -19.65
N THR A 622 -13.74 20.54 -19.37
CA THR A 622 -13.78 21.61 -20.37
C THR A 622 -12.50 22.40 -20.14
N PRO A 623 -11.51 22.29 -21.03
CA PRO A 623 -10.27 23.02 -20.86
C PRO A 623 -10.59 24.52 -20.86
N LEU A 624 -10.08 25.19 -19.83
CA LEU A 624 -10.16 26.64 -19.72
C LEU A 624 -9.28 27.27 -20.80
N ASN A 625 -9.73 28.38 -21.37
CA ASN A 625 -8.88 29.19 -22.23
C ASN A 625 -7.84 29.97 -21.40
N ALA A 626 -6.87 30.63 -22.04
CA ALA A 626 -5.75 31.27 -21.34
C ALA A 626 -6.19 32.30 -20.29
N VAL A 627 -7.22 33.10 -20.59
CA VAL A 627 -7.75 34.11 -19.65
C VAL A 627 -8.45 33.43 -18.48
N GLU A 628 -9.28 32.42 -18.77
CA GLU A 628 -9.99 31.65 -17.73
C GLU A 628 -9.03 30.88 -16.80
N VAL A 629 -7.88 30.41 -17.31
CA VAL A 629 -6.84 29.79 -16.48
C VAL A 629 -6.23 30.80 -15.52
N ASP A 630 -5.92 32.00 -16.00
CA ASP A 630 -5.32 33.05 -15.19
C ASP A 630 -6.31 33.51 -14.10
N ASP A 631 -7.58 33.71 -14.46
CA ASP A 631 -8.64 34.05 -13.50
C ASP A 631 -8.82 32.94 -12.44
N ALA A 632 -8.87 31.67 -12.85
CA ALA A 632 -9.03 30.55 -11.93
C ALA A 632 -7.82 30.36 -11.00
N LEU A 633 -6.60 30.63 -11.49
CA LEU A 633 -5.39 30.60 -10.65
C LEU A 633 -5.43 31.70 -9.59
N VAL A 634 -5.84 32.92 -9.95
CA VAL A 634 -6.00 34.03 -9.00
C VAL A 634 -7.07 33.69 -7.96
N ASP A 635 -8.19 33.12 -8.39
CA ASP A 635 -9.30 32.73 -7.50
C ASP A 635 -8.91 31.61 -6.53
N LEU A 636 -8.04 30.68 -6.92
CA LEU A 636 -7.64 29.54 -6.07
C LEU A 636 -6.43 29.84 -5.19
N ALA A 637 -5.48 30.63 -5.68
CA ALA A 637 -4.21 30.89 -4.98
C ALA A 637 -4.23 32.18 -4.14
N HIS A 638 -5.23 33.04 -4.34
CA HIS A 638 -5.37 34.34 -3.66
C HIS A 638 -4.04 35.11 -3.55
N PRO A 639 -3.39 35.43 -4.69
CA PRO A 639 -2.07 36.03 -4.70
C PRO A 639 -2.08 37.40 -4.03
N TYR A 640 -1.06 37.65 -3.22
CA TYR A 640 -0.81 38.88 -2.49
C TYR A 640 0.46 39.55 -3.01
N THR A 641 0.42 40.88 -3.15
CA THR A 641 1.59 41.70 -3.46
C THR A 641 1.72 42.78 -2.39
N GLY A 642 2.75 42.64 -1.54
CA GLY A 642 3.10 43.58 -0.49
C GLY A 642 4.23 44.49 -0.92
N VAL A 643 4.03 45.80 -0.86
CA VAL A 643 5.09 46.77 -1.17
C VAL A 643 5.86 47.11 0.10
N LEU A 644 7.16 46.81 0.10
CA LEU A 644 8.06 46.95 1.26
C LEU A 644 8.77 48.31 1.28
N ASP A 645 9.23 48.77 0.12
CA ASP A 645 9.83 50.10 -0.06
C ASP A 645 9.66 50.52 -1.53
N LEU A 646 8.76 51.48 -1.76
CA LEU A 646 8.47 52.01 -3.09
C LEU A 646 9.67 52.72 -3.73
N GLU A 647 10.48 53.43 -2.94
CA GLU A 647 11.61 54.21 -3.47
C GLU A 647 12.76 53.30 -3.90
N ARG A 648 12.95 52.18 -3.20
CA ARG A 648 13.95 51.16 -3.53
C ARG A 648 13.42 50.05 -4.45
N GLY A 649 12.13 50.04 -4.76
CA GLY A 649 11.50 49.01 -5.58
C GLY A 649 11.38 47.65 -4.88
N LEU A 650 11.42 47.62 -3.54
CA LEU A 650 11.31 46.39 -2.76
C LEU A 650 9.84 45.99 -2.63
N LYS A 651 9.54 44.75 -3.00
CA LYS A 651 8.22 44.13 -2.82
C LYS A 651 8.35 42.66 -2.45
N ALA A 652 7.27 42.09 -1.94
CA ALA A 652 7.12 40.66 -1.74
C ALA A 652 5.80 40.18 -2.35
N ASP A 653 5.87 39.16 -3.18
CA ASP A 653 4.72 38.50 -3.79
C ASP A 653 4.53 37.14 -3.14
N GLY A 654 3.34 36.87 -2.59
CA GLY A 654 3.04 35.64 -1.86
C GLY A 654 1.74 34.99 -2.34
N LEU A 655 1.64 33.67 -2.21
CA LEU A 655 0.39 32.92 -2.40
C LEU A 655 0.40 31.62 -1.61
N SER A 656 -0.80 31.08 -1.38
CA SER A 656 -1.00 29.71 -0.87
C SER A 656 -2.04 29.03 -1.75
N PHE A 657 -1.79 27.79 -2.16
CA PHE A 657 -2.55 27.10 -3.17
C PHE A 657 -2.87 25.67 -2.75
N GLN A 658 -4.16 25.35 -2.75
CA GLN A 658 -4.69 24.00 -2.58
C GLN A 658 -5.78 23.78 -3.65
N PRO A 659 -5.51 23.01 -4.72
CA PRO A 659 -6.46 22.85 -5.83
C PRO A 659 -7.74 22.09 -5.45
N CYS A 660 -7.75 21.41 -4.30
CA CYS A 660 -8.92 20.70 -3.82
C CYS A 660 -9.88 21.61 -3.03
N MET A 661 -11.01 21.99 -3.64
CA MET A 661 -12.04 22.81 -2.98
C MET A 661 -12.62 22.20 -1.69
N ALA A 662 -12.54 20.88 -1.51
CA ALA A 662 -12.98 20.20 -0.29
C ALA A 662 -11.96 20.23 0.85
N ALA A 663 -10.72 20.68 0.58
CA ALA A 663 -9.64 20.79 1.55
C ALA A 663 -9.28 22.27 1.73
N ARG A 664 -8.95 22.66 2.96
CA ARG A 664 -8.35 23.97 3.21
C ARG A 664 -6.84 23.84 3.13
N CYS A 665 -6.20 24.87 2.61
CA CYS A 665 -4.75 24.96 2.64
C CYS A 665 -4.28 25.05 4.10
N GLN A 666 -3.37 24.17 4.49
CA GLN A 666 -2.77 24.10 5.81
C GLN A 666 -1.49 24.95 5.89
N ASP A 667 -0.90 25.32 4.77
CA ASP A 667 0.25 26.23 4.76
C ASP A 667 -0.13 27.67 5.12
N ARG A 668 0.85 28.42 5.63
CA ARG A 668 0.74 29.86 5.86
C ARG A 668 2.02 30.55 5.41
N TYR A 669 1.92 31.84 5.08
CA TYR A 669 3.09 32.71 4.94
C TYR A 669 2.88 34.02 5.70
N VAL A 670 4.00 34.71 5.95
CA VAL A 670 4.03 36.03 6.57
C VAL A 670 5.04 36.91 5.85
N VAL A 671 4.71 38.18 5.68
CA VAL A 671 5.63 39.23 5.23
C VAL A 671 5.38 40.43 6.13
N GLU A 672 6.33 40.75 6.99
CA GLU A 672 6.21 41.83 7.96
C GLU A 672 7.43 42.73 7.95
N GLN A 673 7.19 44.04 8.09
CA GLN A 673 8.22 45.00 8.40
C GLN A 673 7.99 45.55 9.80
N PHE A 674 9.04 45.55 10.61
CA PHE A 674 9.00 46.11 11.94
C PHE A 674 10.19 47.03 12.18
N THR A 675 9.99 48.01 13.07
CA THR A 675 11.00 48.99 13.42
C THR A 675 11.66 48.59 14.73
N LEU A 676 12.96 48.27 14.71
CA LEU A 676 13.72 48.02 15.94
C LEU A 676 14.00 49.32 16.67
N ARG A 677 13.33 49.49 17.82
CA ARG A 677 13.50 50.68 18.68
C ARG A 677 14.87 50.64 19.35
N GLY A 678 15.70 51.65 19.10
CA GLY A 678 17.06 51.76 19.67
C GLY A 678 18.19 51.51 18.67
N ALA A 679 17.91 50.86 17.55
CA ALA A 679 18.84 50.75 16.43
C ALA A 679 18.81 52.05 15.60
N ARG A 680 19.94 52.77 15.52
CA ARG A 680 20.02 54.05 14.78
C ARG A 680 20.21 53.81 13.27
N GLU A 681 19.35 54.40 12.45
CA GLU A 681 19.69 54.69 11.05
C GLU A 681 20.49 56.00 10.94
N GLN A 682 21.33 56.12 9.91
CA GLN A 682 22.09 57.36 9.63
C GLN A 682 21.20 58.57 9.35
N SER A 683 19.91 58.35 9.04
CA SER A 683 18.87 59.31 8.66
C SER A 683 17.95 59.76 9.80
N GLY A 684 18.08 59.22 11.02
CA GLY A 684 17.26 59.62 12.18
C GLY A 684 15.90 58.95 12.31
N GLY A 685 15.56 57.99 11.42
CA GLY A 685 14.46 57.03 11.58
C GLY A 685 14.89 55.78 12.36
N GLY A 686 13.93 54.99 12.85
CA GLY A 686 14.21 53.68 13.44
C GLY A 686 14.54 52.64 12.35
N ALA A 687 15.42 51.69 12.63
CA ALA A 687 15.87 50.69 11.66
C ALA A 687 14.71 49.75 11.25
N GLN A 688 14.30 49.80 9.98
CA GLN A 688 13.21 48.98 9.44
C GLN A 688 13.72 47.62 8.97
N TRP A 689 13.40 46.55 9.69
CA TRP A 689 13.77 45.18 9.32
C TRP A 689 12.62 44.52 8.57
N THR A 690 12.93 43.56 7.70
CA THR A 690 11.93 42.77 6.98
C THR A 690 12.04 41.31 7.37
N LEU A 691 10.92 40.70 7.74
CA LEU A 691 10.80 39.29 8.06
C LEU A 691 9.78 38.65 7.13
N THR A 692 10.21 37.59 6.47
CA THR A 692 9.39 36.82 5.54
C THR A 692 9.43 35.36 5.94
N GLY A 693 8.29 34.68 6.01
CA GLY A 693 8.25 33.28 6.40
C GLY A 693 7.25 32.47 5.60
N VAL A 694 7.56 31.20 5.38
CA VAL A 694 6.63 30.18 4.88
C VAL A 694 6.61 29.02 5.86
N PHE A 695 5.41 28.50 6.12
CA PHE A 695 5.16 27.47 7.11
C PHE A 695 4.29 26.41 6.47
N ASP A 696 4.78 25.17 6.41
CA ASP A 696 3.99 24.03 5.94
C ASP A 696 3.43 23.27 7.15
N GLY A 697 2.10 23.14 7.18
CA GLY A 697 1.37 22.60 8.32
C GLY A 697 0.88 21.19 8.04
N HIS A 698 1.39 20.18 8.73
CA HIS A 698 0.97 18.80 8.49
C HIS A 698 -0.05 18.29 9.52
N LEU A 699 -1.13 17.66 9.04
CA LEU A 699 -2.19 17.01 9.83
C LEU A 699 -3.03 17.97 10.72
N GLY A 700 -2.94 19.29 10.54
CA GLY A 700 -3.82 20.28 11.21
C GLY A 700 -3.41 21.74 11.01
N GLU A 701 -4.36 22.67 11.21
CA GLU A 701 -4.17 24.12 10.97
C GLU A 701 -3.77 24.93 12.22
N ALA A 702 -3.97 24.39 13.42
CA ALA A 702 -3.84 25.17 14.66
C ALA A 702 -2.38 25.61 14.94
N THR A 703 -1.42 24.70 14.79
CA THR A 703 -0.02 24.97 15.11
C THR A 703 0.59 25.93 14.10
N VAL A 704 0.35 25.72 12.81
CA VAL A 704 0.82 26.59 11.73
C VAL A 704 0.24 28.01 11.84
N GLU A 705 -1.04 28.17 12.18
CA GLU A 705 -1.63 29.49 12.45
C GLU A 705 -0.97 30.18 13.66
N HIS A 706 -0.72 29.43 14.73
CA HIS A 706 -0.06 29.94 15.91
C HIS A 706 1.40 30.37 15.61
N VAL A 707 2.14 29.57 14.84
CA VAL A 707 3.51 29.87 14.43
C VAL A 707 3.55 31.10 13.53
N ALA A 708 2.72 31.15 12.49
CA ALA A 708 2.70 32.27 11.55
C ALA A 708 2.38 33.61 12.24
N HIS A 709 1.55 33.60 13.28
CA HIS A 709 1.19 34.81 14.02
C HIS A 709 2.20 35.21 15.09
N HIS A 710 2.75 34.26 15.85
CA HIS A 710 3.54 34.57 17.06
C HIS A 710 5.05 34.49 16.87
N LEU A 711 5.55 33.67 15.94
CA LEU A 711 7.00 33.54 15.75
C LEU A 711 7.65 34.86 15.28
N PRO A 712 7.05 35.65 14.35
CA PRO A 712 7.59 36.96 13.98
C PRO A 712 7.70 37.91 15.17
N VAL A 713 6.66 37.95 16.01
CA VAL A 713 6.60 38.76 17.22
C VAL A 713 7.72 38.38 18.19
N ILE A 714 7.93 37.09 18.42
CA ILE A 714 8.99 36.59 19.32
C ILE A 714 10.38 36.91 18.76
N VAL A 715 10.58 36.77 17.45
CA VAL A 715 11.85 37.16 16.82
C VAL A 715 12.11 38.66 17.00
N GLN A 716 11.09 39.50 16.81
CA GLN A 716 11.18 40.94 17.07
C GLN A 716 11.51 41.23 18.53
N GLU A 717 10.82 40.60 19.49
CA GLU A 717 11.08 40.79 20.93
C GLU A 717 12.52 40.44 21.32
N PHE A 718 13.04 39.31 20.83
CA PHE A 718 14.42 38.91 21.09
C PHE A 718 15.42 39.92 20.50
N LEU A 719 15.14 40.46 19.31
CA LEU A 719 15.98 41.49 18.69
C LEU A 719 15.91 42.82 19.47
N GLU A 720 14.72 43.24 19.90
CA GLU A 720 14.54 44.45 20.70
C GLU A 720 15.22 44.34 22.07
N GLU A 721 15.13 43.18 22.72
CA GLU A 721 15.85 42.90 23.98
C GLU A 721 17.36 42.99 23.77
N ALA A 722 17.88 42.36 22.71
CA ALA A 722 19.31 42.41 22.38
C ALA A 722 19.80 43.84 22.08
N VAL A 723 19.01 44.64 21.36
CA VAL A 723 19.32 46.05 21.08
C VAL A 723 19.28 46.89 22.35
N SER A 724 18.34 46.62 23.27
CA SER A 724 18.26 47.31 24.55
C SER A 724 19.47 47.00 25.45
N ASP A 725 19.97 45.77 25.42
CA ASP A 725 21.14 45.34 26.18
C ASP A 725 22.45 45.88 25.59
N ASP A 726 22.67 45.69 24.29
CA ASP A 726 23.82 46.20 23.54
C ASP A 726 23.44 46.45 22.07
N PRO A 727 23.26 47.73 21.64
CA PRO A 727 22.91 48.06 20.26
C PRO A 727 23.92 47.59 19.21
N ALA A 728 25.19 47.35 19.57
CA ALA A 728 26.20 46.87 18.65
C ALA A 728 26.10 45.36 18.39
N SER A 729 25.39 44.61 19.24
CA SER A 729 25.26 43.15 19.14
C SER A 729 24.61 42.70 17.83
N ILE A 730 23.60 43.44 17.34
CA ILE A 730 22.91 43.14 16.09
C ILE A 730 23.73 43.45 14.83
N GLU A 731 24.88 44.13 14.96
CA GLU A 731 25.82 44.31 13.85
C GLU A 731 26.68 43.05 13.62
N ASP A 732 26.74 42.12 14.58
CA ASP A 732 27.42 40.82 14.43
C ASP A 732 26.46 39.75 13.89
N PRO A 733 26.66 39.26 12.65
CA PRO A 733 25.77 38.25 12.09
C PRO A 733 25.76 36.91 12.83
N ALA A 734 26.85 36.57 13.54
CA ALA A 734 26.91 35.36 14.34
C ALA A 734 26.03 35.48 15.59
N PHE A 735 25.96 36.66 16.20
CA PHE A 735 25.08 36.95 17.32
C PHE A 735 23.61 36.82 16.90
N VAL A 736 23.21 37.46 15.79
CA VAL A 736 21.83 37.37 15.25
C VAL A 736 21.46 35.92 14.92
N THR A 737 22.41 35.14 14.36
CA THR A 737 22.22 33.71 14.11
C THR A 737 21.93 32.93 15.40
N ALA A 738 22.69 33.16 16.46
CA ALA A 738 22.47 32.49 17.75
C ALA A 738 21.14 32.92 18.40
N LEU A 739 20.77 34.18 18.25
CA LEU A 739 19.50 34.74 18.73
C LEU A 739 18.30 34.10 18.05
N LEU A 740 18.31 33.98 16.71
CA LEU A 740 17.25 33.32 15.96
C LEU A 740 17.09 31.85 16.38
N LYS A 741 18.19 31.09 16.53
CA LYS A 741 18.12 29.71 17.05
C LYS A 741 17.46 29.65 18.42
N ARG A 742 17.79 30.58 19.31
CA ARG A 742 17.18 30.66 20.64
C ARG A 742 15.70 31.00 20.58
N ALA A 743 15.29 31.91 19.70
CA ALA A 743 13.88 32.27 19.53
C ALA A 743 13.03 31.06 19.13
N PHE A 744 13.45 30.30 18.11
CA PHE A 744 12.75 29.08 17.67
C PHE A 744 12.67 28.00 18.76
N VAL A 745 13.79 27.70 19.41
CA VAL A 745 13.85 26.68 20.48
C VAL A 745 13.04 27.12 21.71
N SER A 746 13.03 28.41 22.05
CA SER A 746 12.22 28.94 23.14
C SER A 746 10.73 28.80 22.82
N PHE A 747 10.33 29.25 21.62
CA PHE A 747 8.93 29.22 21.21
C PHE A 747 8.34 27.80 21.21
N ASP A 748 9.04 26.82 20.63
CA ASP A 748 8.57 25.43 20.63
C ASP A 748 8.50 24.82 22.04
N ARG A 749 9.43 25.22 22.92
CA ARG A 749 9.46 24.77 24.31
C ARG A 749 8.27 25.32 25.09
N ASP A 750 7.88 26.57 24.82
CA ASP A 750 6.77 27.23 25.50
C ASP A 750 5.43 26.57 25.16
N ILE A 751 5.25 26.06 23.93
CA ILE A 751 4.05 25.28 23.54
C ILE A 751 3.79 24.09 24.48
N ALA A 752 4.83 23.34 24.84
CA ALA A 752 4.71 22.20 25.76
C ALA A 752 4.63 22.64 27.23
N ASN A 753 5.43 23.64 27.62
CA ASN A 753 5.46 24.14 28.99
C ASN A 753 4.13 24.77 29.42
N ASP A 754 3.45 25.47 28.51
CA ASP A 754 2.15 26.08 28.78
C ASP A 754 1.10 25.06 29.19
N VAL A 755 1.17 23.87 28.60
CA VAL A 755 0.30 22.74 28.96
C VAL A 755 0.75 22.09 30.26
N LEU A 756 2.05 21.89 30.46
CA LEU A 756 2.58 21.33 31.71
C LEU A 756 2.31 22.23 32.92
N ALA A 757 2.26 23.55 32.73
CA ALA A 757 1.96 24.54 33.77
C ALA A 757 0.52 24.44 34.29
N LEU A 758 -0.40 23.83 33.53
CA LEU A 758 -1.77 23.55 34.00
C LEU A 758 -1.81 22.52 35.14
N PHE A 759 -0.74 21.72 35.29
CA PHE A 759 -0.68 20.62 36.25
C PHE A 759 0.40 20.84 37.31
N PRO A 760 0.04 20.93 38.61
CA PRO A 760 1.01 21.08 39.69
C PRO A 760 2.03 19.93 39.70
N GLY A 761 3.32 20.24 39.63
CA GLY A 761 4.39 19.24 39.59
C GLY A 761 4.82 18.78 38.19
N GLY A 762 4.24 19.35 37.13
CA GLY A 762 4.63 19.14 35.74
C GLY A 762 4.48 17.69 35.28
N ILE A 763 5.37 17.21 34.40
CA ILE A 763 5.25 15.89 33.79
C ILE A 763 5.27 14.74 34.82
N SER A 764 5.99 14.89 35.93
CA SER A 764 6.15 13.85 36.94
C SER A 764 4.92 13.66 37.84
N SER A 765 3.97 14.59 37.86
CA SER A 765 2.73 14.44 38.62
C SER A 765 1.57 13.88 37.79
N LEU A 766 1.68 13.86 36.46
CA LEU A 766 0.59 13.44 35.56
C LEU A 766 0.10 12.01 35.82
N ASP A 767 0.98 11.11 36.26
CA ASP A 767 0.64 9.71 36.59
C ASP A 767 -0.14 9.57 37.90
N GLN A 768 -0.13 10.61 38.75
CA GLN A 768 -0.82 10.63 40.06
C GLN A 768 -2.21 11.28 39.98
N LEU A 769 -2.50 12.01 38.91
CA LEU A 769 -3.78 12.69 38.66
C LEU A 769 -4.77 11.73 37.99
N SER A 770 -6.08 11.87 38.27
CA SER A 770 -7.11 11.08 37.59
C SER A 770 -7.38 11.60 36.18
N ASP A 771 -7.79 10.70 35.27
CA ASP A 771 -8.15 11.07 33.89
C ASP A 771 -9.29 12.10 33.85
N ASP A 772 -10.27 11.96 34.74
CA ASP A 772 -11.41 12.88 34.82
C ASP A 772 -10.97 14.29 35.24
N TYR A 773 -10.00 14.39 36.16
CA TYR A 773 -9.42 15.69 36.52
C TYR A 773 -8.67 16.30 35.32
N ILE A 774 -7.86 15.50 34.63
CA ILE A 774 -7.12 15.98 33.45
C ILE A 774 -8.08 16.45 32.36
N ARG A 775 -9.10 15.66 31.99
CA ARG A 775 -10.15 16.05 31.03
C ARG A 775 -10.83 17.36 31.42
N CYS A 776 -11.21 17.52 32.70
CA CYS A 776 -11.85 18.72 33.19
C CYS A 776 -10.97 19.97 33.06
N VAL A 777 -9.65 19.83 33.24
CA VAL A 777 -8.70 20.95 33.12
C VAL A 777 -8.44 21.33 31.66
N ILE A 778 -8.24 20.34 30.79
CA ILE A 778 -7.83 20.60 29.40
C ILE A 778 -8.99 20.91 28.47
N ASN A 779 -10.17 20.33 28.69
CA ASN A 779 -11.35 20.54 27.87
C ASN A 779 -12.24 21.62 28.51
N ASP A 780 -11.69 22.83 28.65
CA ASP A 780 -12.26 23.96 29.38
C ASP A 780 -13.39 24.68 28.60
N TYR A 781 -14.37 23.91 28.12
CA TYR A 781 -15.51 24.37 27.33
C TYR A 781 -16.30 25.49 28.01
N GLU A 782 -16.44 25.44 29.33
CA GLU A 782 -17.18 26.45 30.11
C GLU A 782 -16.36 27.71 30.41
N SER A 783 -15.03 27.66 30.21
CA SER A 783 -14.08 28.73 30.59
C SER A 783 -13.45 29.44 29.38
N GLY A 784 -13.93 29.17 28.16
CA GLY A 784 -13.51 29.89 26.95
C GLY A 784 -12.46 29.18 26.09
N LEU A 785 -12.25 27.87 26.26
CA LEU A 785 -11.40 27.01 25.40
C LEU A 785 -9.91 27.40 25.38
N GLN A 786 -9.43 28.10 26.40
CA GLN A 786 -8.04 28.57 26.45
C GLN A 786 -7.08 27.40 26.65
N ASN A 787 -7.39 26.50 27.58
CA ASN A 787 -6.57 25.32 27.83
C ASN A 787 -6.69 24.33 26.66
N TYR A 788 -7.89 24.18 26.10
CA TYR A 788 -8.12 23.32 24.94
C TYR A 788 -7.23 23.70 23.77
N LYS A 789 -7.18 25.00 23.43
CA LYS A 789 -6.33 25.50 22.33
C LYS A 789 -4.85 25.25 22.60
N LYS A 790 -4.36 25.49 23.82
CA LYS A 790 -2.98 25.18 24.21
C LYS A 790 -2.63 23.72 23.98
N VAL A 791 -3.52 22.79 24.37
CA VAL A 791 -3.30 21.35 24.19
C VAL A 791 -3.37 20.94 22.72
N GLN A 792 -4.21 21.59 21.91
CA GLN A 792 -4.31 21.32 20.48
C GLN A 792 -3.00 21.60 19.73
N LEU A 793 -2.25 22.65 20.10
CA LEU A 793 -0.93 22.98 19.53
C LEU A 793 0.13 21.89 19.73
N ASN A 794 -0.10 20.97 20.66
CA ASN A 794 0.84 19.90 20.99
C ASN A 794 0.61 18.64 20.14
N MET A 795 -0.53 18.52 19.44
CA MET A 795 -0.92 17.30 18.72
C MET A 795 -0.20 17.14 17.38
N TYR A 796 -0.15 18.22 16.59
CA TYR A 796 0.41 18.28 15.24
C TYR A 796 1.40 19.44 15.13
N GLY A 797 2.30 19.39 14.14
CA GLY A 797 3.37 20.37 13.97
C GLY A 797 3.31 21.15 12.67
N THR A 798 4.34 21.96 12.46
CA THR A 798 4.57 22.71 11.22
C THR A 798 6.07 22.86 10.98
N THR A 799 6.47 22.77 9.72
CA THR A 799 7.79 23.19 9.27
C THR A 799 7.83 24.73 9.24
N ALA A 800 9.02 25.31 9.39
CA ALA A 800 9.16 26.76 9.40
C ALA A 800 10.42 27.20 8.65
N LEU A 801 10.24 28.02 7.62
CA LEU A 801 11.31 28.65 6.86
C LEU A 801 11.16 30.16 6.93
N LEU A 802 12.13 30.82 7.56
CA LEU A 802 12.07 32.25 7.87
C LEU A 802 13.30 32.97 7.33
N ALA A 803 13.09 34.03 6.58
CA ALA A 803 14.09 34.97 6.11
C ALA A 803 14.00 36.27 6.90
N LEU A 804 15.14 36.74 7.40
CA LEU A 804 15.27 38.02 8.08
C LEU A 804 16.28 38.87 7.32
N VAL A 805 15.90 40.11 7.00
CA VAL A 805 16.74 41.07 6.29
C VAL A 805 16.89 42.33 7.13
N ASP A 806 18.14 42.78 7.28
CA ASP A 806 18.44 43.99 8.03
C ASP A 806 18.00 45.27 7.31
N SER A 807 17.91 46.37 8.05
CA SER A 807 17.43 47.63 7.49
C SER A 807 18.30 48.24 6.39
N ARG A 808 19.57 47.81 6.32
CA ARG A 808 20.51 48.24 5.29
C ARG A 808 20.43 47.41 4.01
N GLN A 809 19.65 46.32 3.99
CA GLN A 809 19.63 45.34 2.89
C GLN A 809 21.05 44.82 2.59
N GLU A 810 21.84 44.59 3.64
CA GLU A 810 23.23 44.10 3.56
C GLU A 810 23.35 42.66 4.06
N ASN A 811 22.45 42.24 4.95
CA ASN A 811 22.50 40.93 5.60
C ASN A 811 21.16 40.21 5.48
N LEU A 812 21.24 38.96 5.03
CA LEU A 812 20.14 38.01 4.98
C LEU A 812 20.46 36.83 5.89
N TRP A 813 19.53 36.49 6.78
CA TRP A 813 19.53 35.24 7.53
C TRP A 813 18.35 34.39 7.08
N VAL A 814 18.61 33.14 6.70
CA VAL A 814 17.58 32.16 6.37
C VAL A 814 17.63 31.05 7.42
N ALA A 815 16.60 30.97 8.24
CA ALA A 815 16.40 29.94 9.25
C ALA A 815 15.46 28.87 8.71
N ASN A 816 15.98 27.65 8.54
CA ASN A 816 15.25 26.49 8.05
C ASN A 816 14.98 25.49 9.17
N LEU A 817 13.71 25.11 9.32
CA LEU A 817 13.23 24.11 10.25
C LEU A 817 12.22 23.19 9.54
N GLY A 818 12.73 22.35 8.63
CA GLY A 818 11.95 21.32 7.95
C GLY A 818 12.55 21.04 6.58
N ASP A 819 11.68 20.75 5.62
CA ASP A 819 11.98 20.42 4.24
C ASP A 819 11.54 21.48 3.22
N CYS A 820 11.22 22.69 3.67
CA CYS A 820 11.03 23.86 2.82
C CYS A 820 12.33 24.32 2.12
N GLN A 821 12.17 25.03 0.99
CA GLN A 821 13.28 25.52 0.18
C GLN A 821 13.37 27.05 0.18
N ALA A 822 14.60 27.56 0.36
CA ALA A 822 14.92 28.96 0.06
C ALA A 822 15.96 29.02 -1.07
N VAL A 823 15.69 29.85 -2.08
CA VAL A 823 16.58 30.07 -3.22
C VAL A 823 16.87 31.55 -3.36
N LEU A 824 18.15 31.91 -3.26
CA LEU A 824 18.64 33.26 -3.50
C LEU A 824 19.06 33.37 -4.97
N ALA A 825 18.31 34.14 -5.74
CA ALA A 825 18.65 34.46 -7.11
C ALA A 825 19.59 35.67 -7.14
N SER A 826 20.66 35.58 -7.91
CA SER A 826 21.61 36.68 -8.09
C SER A 826 21.98 36.86 -9.55
N CYS A 827 22.12 38.11 -9.99
CA CYS A 827 22.62 38.42 -11.33
C CYS A 827 24.15 38.40 -11.35
N SER A 828 24.73 37.57 -12.23
CA SER A 828 26.18 37.51 -12.45
C SER A 828 26.69 38.74 -13.20
N SER A 829 28.01 38.97 -13.16
CA SER A 829 28.66 40.06 -13.92
C SER A 829 28.50 39.91 -15.45
N SER A 830 28.15 38.72 -15.94
CA SER A 830 27.80 38.44 -17.34
C SER A 830 26.34 38.71 -17.70
N GLY A 831 25.50 39.12 -16.74
CA GLY A 831 24.05 39.37 -16.93
C GLY A 831 23.18 38.11 -16.84
N GLU A 832 23.75 36.97 -16.47
CA GLU A 832 23.03 35.70 -16.27
C GLU A 832 22.54 35.58 -14.82
N TRP A 833 21.28 35.19 -14.63
CA TRP A 833 20.68 34.98 -13.31
C TRP A 833 20.86 33.54 -12.84
N VAL A 834 21.39 33.38 -11.63
CA VAL A 834 21.70 32.06 -11.05
C VAL A 834 21.00 31.92 -9.70
N GLY A 835 20.36 30.78 -9.47
CA GLY A 835 19.75 30.43 -8.18
C GLY A 835 20.71 29.65 -7.27
N GLU A 836 20.98 30.19 -6.07
CA GLU A 836 21.67 29.50 -4.99
C GLU A 836 20.65 28.91 -3.99
N LEU A 837 20.65 27.59 -3.82
CA LEU A 837 19.87 26.96 -2.75
C LEU A 837 20.50 27.24 -1.38
N LEU A 838 19.72 27.84 -0.47
CA LEU A 838 20.18 28.23 0.88
C LEU A 838 19.78 27.23 1.97
N THR A 839 18.96 26.22 1.68
CA THR A 839 18.49 25.25 2.69
C THR A 839 18.90 23.82 2.36
N GLU A 840 19.08 22.99 3.40
CA GLU A 840 19.15 21.53 3.28
C GLU A 840 17.85 20.92 3.85
N ALA A 841 17.28 19.93 3.18
CA ALA A 841 16.08 19.26 3.69
C ALA A 841 16.35 18.54 5.02
N HIS A 842 15.50 18.76 6.02
CA HIS A 842 15.57 18.08 7.31
C HIS A 842 14.65 16.86 7.36
N ASN A 843 14.82 15.92 6.44
CA ASN A 843 14.01 14.69 6.38
C ASN A 843 14.86 13.46 6.01
N GLY A 844 14.22 12.32 5.77
CA GLY A 844 14.88 11.05 5.44
C GLY A 844 15.69 11.01 4.15
N THR A 845 15.65 12.06 3.32
CA THR A 845 16.50 12.18 2.13
C THR A 845 17.90 12.67 2.48
N ASN A 846 18.07 13.40 3.60
CA ASN A 846 19.35 13.94 4.05
C ASN A 846 20.07 12.97 4.99
N LEU A 847 21.19 12.40 4.50
CA LEU A 847 21.99 11.45 5.27
C LEU A 847 22.60 12.07 6.54
N ARG A 848 22.96 13.36 6.52
CA ARG A 848 23.51 14.03 7.71
C ARG A 848 22.47 14.10 8.82
N GLU A 849 21.23 14.34 8.46
CA GLU A 849 20.12 14.45 9.40
C GLU A 849 19.74 13.06 9.96
N ILE A 850 19.79 12.02 9.14
CA ILE A 850 19.71 10.61 9.59
C ILE A 850 20.83 10.27 10.59
N GLU A 851 22.06 10.67 10.30
CA GLU A 851 23.20 10.41 11.17
C GLU A 851 23.13 11.20 12.47
N ARG A 852 22.64 12.45 12.43
CA ARG A 852 22.40 13.28 13.61
C ARG A 852 21.46 12.57 14.59
N VAL A 853 20.27 12.19 14.13
CA VAL A 853 19.26 11.53 14.97
C VAL A 853 19.80 10.18 15.49
N LYS A 854 20.46 9.38 14.66
CA LYS A 854 21.05 8.11 15.12
C LYS A 854 22.13 8.30 16.19
N ARG A 855 22.89 9.41 16.12
CA ARG A 855 23.91 9.75 17.11
C ARG A 855 23.29 10.24 18.41
N GLU A 856 22.16 10.95 18.34
CA GLU A 856 21.37 11.37 19.51
C GLU A 856 20.68 10.17 20.20
N HIS A 857 20.34 9.12 19.44
CA HIS A 857 19.72 7.89 19.96
C HIS A 857 20.54 6.62 19.65
N PRO A 858 21.78 6.49 20.18
CA PRO A 858 22.74 5.45 19.77
C PRO A 858 22.29 4.02 20.08
N ASN A 859 21.40 3.85 21.07
CA ASN A 859 20.88 2.55 21.49
C ASN A 859 19.57 2.16 20.78
N GLU A 860 19.11 2.97 19.81
CA GLU A 860 17.83 2.81 19.14
C GLU A 860 18.00 2.74 17.63
N PRO A 861 18.42 1.59 17.07
CA PRO A 861 18.63 1.45 15.63
C PRO A 861 17.35 1.65 14.80
N ASP A 862 16.21 1.61 15.47
CA ASP A 862 14.85 1.71 14.95
C ASP A 862 14.25 3.12 15.10
N CYS A 863 15.03 4.11 15.58
CA CYS A 863 14.58 5.51 15.72
C CYS A 863 14.23 6.16 14.37
N ILE A 864 14.80 5.67 13.27
CA ILE A 864 14.43 6.02 11.90
C ILE A 864 14.05 4.76 11.12
N LYS A 865 12.84 4.72 10.57
CA LYS A 865 12.36 3.63 9.71
C LYS A 865 11.80 4.19 8.42
N ASN A 866 12.24 3.65 7.29
CA ASN A 866 11.84 4.11 5.94
C ASN A 866 12.05 5.62 5.73
N GLY A 867 13.12 6.19 6.28
CA GLY A 867 13.39 7.63 6.19
C GLY A 867 12.49 8.51 7.08
N ARG A 868 11.72 7.92 8.01
CA ARG A 868 10.80 8.65 8.89
C ARG A 868 11.14 8.44 10.36
N ILE A 869 11.00 9.47 11.19
CA ILE A 869 11.19 9.40 12.65
C ILE A 869 10.14 8.45 13.24
N LEU A 870 10.62 7.46 14.00
CA LEU A 870 9.84 6.35 14.52
C LEU A 870 8.96 5.67 13.45
N GLY A 871 9.35 5.74 12.16
CA GLY A 871 8.59 5.23 11.03
C GLY A 871 7.23 5.91 10.80
N THR A 872 7.05 7.14 11.29
CA THR A 872 5.75 7.84 11.26
C THR A 872 5.86 9.17 10.52
N ILE A 873 6.66 10.11 11.02
CA ILE A 873 6.73 11.49 10.51
C ILE A 873 7.98 11.73 9.66
N ALA A 874 7.83 12.50 8.58
CA ALA A 874 8.88 12.78 7.59
C ALA A 874 9.86 13.87 8.02
N PRO A 875 9.44 15.06 8.49
CA PRO A 875 10.35 16.08 8.99
C PRO A 875 11.03 15.64 10.30
N PHE A 876 12.33 15.90 10.38
CA PHE A 876 13.18 15.62 11.55
C PHE A 876 13.36 16.88 12.41
N ARG A 877 12.90 18.03 11.91
CA ARG A 877 12.84 19.30 12.61
C ARG A 877 11.54 20.02 12.27
N CYS A 878 10.82 20.49 13.29
CA CYS A 878 9.56 21.24 13.15
C CYS A 878 9.20 21.89 14.50
N ILE A 879 8.20 22.79 14.50
CA ILE A 879 7.55 23.30 15.72
C ILE A 879 6.29 22.46 15.98
N GLY A 880 5.96 22.15 17.24
CA GLY A 880 4.86 21.25 17.60
C GLY A 880 5.28 19.77 17.66
N ASP A 881 4.42 18.84 17.23
CA ASP A 881 4.68 17.39 17.21
C ASP A 881 5.22 16.83 18.54
N GLN A 882 4.62 17.26 19.64
CA GLN A 882 5.08 16.94 20.98
C GLN A 882 5.09 15.43 21.31
N PRO A 883 4.29 14.54 20.69
CA PRO A 883 4.46 13.09 20.84
C PRO A 883 5.85 12.54 20.50
N PHE A 884 6.67 13.27 19.74
CA PHE A 884 8.04 12.90 19.38
C PHE A 884 9.10 13.64 20.20
N LYS A 885 8.70 14.69 20.92
CA LYS A 885 9.60 15.55 21.72
C LYS A 885 9.48 15.29 23.22
N GLN A 886 8.32 14.80 23.67
CA GLN A 886 7.99 14.55 25.07
C GLN A 886 8.01 13.06 25.40
N LEU A 887 8.12 12.76 26.71
CA LEU A 887 7.96 11.41 27.23
C LEU A 887 6.56 10.86 26.93
N PRO A 888 6.39 9.54 26.73
CA PRO A 888 5.09 8.94 26.43
C PRO A 888 3.97 9.26 27.41
N ALA A 889 4.29 9.60 28.66
CA ALA A 889 3.33 10.04 29.67
C ALA A 889 2.59 11.32 29.23
N PHE A 890 3.27 12.26 28.58
CA PHE A 890 2.64 13.48 28.07
C PHE A 890 1.48 13.15 27.13
N THR A 891 1.73 12.32 26.12
CA THR A 891 0.71 11.92 25.13
C THR A 891 -0.40 11.07 25.77
N ARG A 892 -0.05 10.07 26.60
CA ARG A 892 -1.05 9.18 27.24
C ARG A 892 -1.95 9.88 28.24
N ARG A 893 -1.41 10.83 28.99
CA ARG A 893 -2.14 11.52 30.07
C ARG A 893 -2.87 12.75 29.53
N ILE A 894 -2.28 13.51 28.60
CA ILE A 894 -2.84 14.77 28.12
C ILE A 894 -3.56 14.58 26.78
N LEU A 895 -2.85 14.18 25.73
CA LEU A 895 -3.42 14.17 24.37
C LEU A 895 -4.53 13.12 24.17
N PHE A 896 -4.44 11.95 24.81
CA PHE A 896 -5.52 10.94 24.78
C PHE A 896 -6.77 11.35 25.56
N ASN A 897 -6.69 12.40 26.37
CA ASN A 897 -7.83 12.96 27.11
C ASN A 897 -8.38 14.24 26.46
N LEU A 898 -7.79 14.71 25.35
CA LEU A 898 -8.29 15.86 24.59
C LEU A 898 -9.55 15.49 23.81
N ASP A 899 -10.61 16.27 23.96
CA ASP A 899 -11.89 16.04 23.29
C ASP A 899 -11.87 16.61 21.86
N THR A 900 -11.62 15.78 20.85
CA THR A 900 -11.42 16.20 19.45
C THR A 900 -12.71 16.56 18.68
N GLY A 901 -13.86 16.66 19.36
CA GLY A 901 -15.16 16.99 18.77
C GLY A 901 -15.73 15.89 17.85
N PRO A 902 -16.88 16.15 17.18
CA PRO A 902 -17.56 15.20 16.29
C PRO A 902 -16.95 15.09 14.87
N ARG A 903 -15.77 15.66 14.62
CA ARG A 903 -15.01 15.41 13.36
C ARG A 903 -14.33 14.04 13.47
N GLU A 904 -14.97 13.05 12.86
CA GLU A 904 -14.57 11.65 12.78
C GLU A 904 -13.26 11.43 12.00
N ASP A 905 -12.11 11.78 12.59
CA ASP A 905 -10.82 11.60 11.91
C ASP A 905 -9.67 11.23 12.85
N VAL A 906 -9.75 11.60 14.13
CA VAL A 906 -8.69 11.30 15.13
C VAL A 906 -8.84 9.90 15.74
N GLY A 907 -9.78 9.11 15.22
CA GLY A 907 -9.85 7.66 15.37
C GLY A 907 -8.73 6.90 14.65
N VAL A 908 -7.63 7.56 14.27
CA VAL A 908 -6.31 6.93 14.15
C VAL A 908 -6.01 6.32 15.51
N SER A 909 -6.45 5.06 15.68
CA SER A 909 -6.70 4.42 16.97
C SER A 909 -5.66 4.80 18.03
N HIS A 910 -6.07 5.00 19.29
CA HIS A 910 -5.11 5.02 20.40
C HIS A 910 -4.09 3.86 20.29
N ALA A 911 -4.46 2.73 19.65
CA ALA A 911 -3.55 1.64 19.33
C ALA A 911 -2.44 1.97 18.30
N ALA A 912 -2.65 2.86 17.34
CA ALA A 912 -1.64 3.37 16.41
C ALA A 912 -0.67 4.32 17.12
N TRP A 913 -1.20 5.26 17.91
CA TRP A 913 -0.38 6.09 18.79
C TRP A 913 0.37 5.26 19.84
N GLU A 914 -0.24 4.23 20.43
CA GLU A 914 0.45 3.33 21.35
C GLU A 914 1.57 2.52 20.67
N GLN A 915 1.42 2.14 19.40
CA GLN A 915 2.51 1.55 18.63
C GLN A 915 3.68 2.53 18.44
N LEU A 916 3.39 3.83 18.25
CA LEU A 916 4.41 4.87 18.21
C LEU A 916 5.06 5.06 19.58
N LEU A 917 4.27 5.26 20.62
CA LEU A 917 4.73 5.51 21.99
C LEU A 917 5.51 4.32 22.57
N SER A 918 5.23 3.08 22.15
CA SER A 918 6.05 1.91 22.51
C SER A 918 7.48 1.97 21.96
N ARG A 919 7.73 2.82 20.96
CA ARG A 919 9.04 3.06 20.33
C ARG A 919 9.63 4.41 20.70
N ASN A 920 8.88 5.27 21.40
CA ASN A 920 9.37 6.50 21.98
C ASN A 920 10.04 6.16 23.33
N LEU A 921 11.36 6.01 23.30
CA LEU A 921 12.20 5.57 24.42
C LEU A 921 13.08 6.71 24.96
N THR A 922 13.73 7.49 24.08
CA THR A 922 14.61 8.61 24.46
C THR A 922 14.27 9.90 23.70
N PRO A 923 13.05 10.45 23.85
CA PRO A 923 12.71 11.73 23.21
C PRO A 923 13.60 12.86 23.77
N PRO A 924 13.85 13.94 23.00
CA PRO A 924 13.21 14.29 21.74
C PRO A 924 13.87 13.65 20.50
N TYR A 925 13.06 13.15 19.57
CA TYR A 925 13.52 12.65 18.26
C TYR A 925 13.45 13.71 17.15
N ILE A 926 12.68 14.77 17.38
CA ILE A 926 12.51 15.91 16.47
C ILE A 926 13.06 17.14 17.17
N SER A 927 13.79 17.99 16.43
CA SER A 927 14.41 19.19 16.98
C SER A 927 13.68 20.47 16.55
N ALA A 928 13.66 21.48 17.42
CA ALA A 928 13.29 22.86 17.09
C ALA A 928 14.53 23.76 16.85
N ASP A 929 15.73 23.19 16.82
CA ASP A 929 16.97 23.92 16.47
C ASP A 929 17.01 24.16 14.95
N ALA A 930 16.70 25.39 14.53
CA ALA A 930 16.74 25.78 13.12
C ALA A 930 18.17 25.77 12.58
N ASP A 931 18.35 25.29 11.36
CA ASP A 931 19.60 25.48 10.62
C ASP A 931 19.58 26.86 9.97
N ILE A 932 20.60 27.69 10.22
CA ILE A 932 20.57 29.10 9.82
C ILE A 932 21.76 29.41 8.94
N VAL A 933 21.45 29.91 7.75
CA VAL A 933 22.43 30.37 6.78
C VAL A 933 22.43 31.90 6.74
N HIS A 934 23.60 32.50 6.94
CA HIS A 934 23.83 33.93 6.72
C HIS A 934 24.43 34.17 5.33
N ARG A 935 23.92 35.18 4.64
CA ARG A 935 24.46 35.69 3.38
C ARG A 935 24.58 37.20 3.46
N ARG A 936 25.71 37.72 2.96
CA ARG A 936 25.84 39.15 2.69
C ARG A 936 25.26 39.43 1.31
N LEU A 937 24.35 40.39 1.26
CA LEU A 937 23.72 40.82 0.02
C LEU A 937 24.68 41.73 -0.76
N THR A 938 24.73 41.52 -2.06
CA THR A 938 25.55 42.33 -2.97
C THR A 938 24.75 43.53 -3.43
N ARG A 939 25.32 44.73 -3.32
CA ARG A 939 24.73 45.93 -3.91
C ARG A 939 24.86 45.88 -5.43
N GLY A 940 23.76 46.04 -6.15
CA GLY A 940 23.74 46.10 -7.61
C GLY A 940 24.68 47.18 -8.17
N ALA A 941 25.22 46.93 -9.37
CA ALA A 941 26.11 47.85 -10.07
C ALA A 941 25.38 49.13 -10.55
N VAL A 942 24.05 49.07 -10.67
CA VAL A 942 23.17 50.18 -11.06
C VAL A 942 22.25 50.52 -9.88
N PRO A 943 22.27 51.76 -9.37
CA PRO A 943 21.31 52.20 -8.35
C PRO A 943 19.88 52.06 -8.89
N GLY A 944 19.03 51.29 -8.20
CA GLY A 944 17.61 51.11 -8.56
C GLY A 944 17.28 49.89 -9.43
N SER A 945 18.25 49.02 -9.76
CA SER A 945 17.99 47.71 -10.40
C SER A 945 18.20 46.59 -9.38
N PRO A 946 17.35 45.54 -9.35
CA PRO A 946 17.44 44.52 -8.33
C PRO A 946 18.64 43.63 -8.66
N SER A 947 19.57 43.52 -7.74
CA SER A 947 20.69 42.60 -7.89
C SER A 947 20.32 41.19 -7.52
N GLN A 948 19.32 41.03 -6.64
CA GLN A 948 18.96 39.76 -6.02
C GLN A 948 17.46 39.69 -5.68
N PHE A 949 16.93 38.48 -5.64
CA PHE A 949 15.62 38.20 -5.04
C PHE A 949 15.64 36.84 -4.36
N LEU A 950 14.75 36.66 -3.39
CA LEU A 950 14.65 35.45 -2.59
C LEU A 950 13.32 34.77 -2.86
N VAL A 951 13.36 33.47 -3.15
CA VAL A 951 12.18 32.60 -3.25
C VAL A 951 12.15 31.71 -2.02
N LEU A 952 11.05 31.74 -1.27
CA LEU A 952 10.75 30.79 -0.20
C LEU A 952 9.56 29.94 -0.65
N CYS A 953 9.63 28.62 -0.50
CA CYS A 953 8.51 27.75 -0.81
C CYS A 953 8.43 26.50 0.08
N THR A 954 7.21 26.00 0.26
CA THR A 954 6.94 24.71 0.92
C THR A 954 7.30 23.54 0.00
N ASP A 955 7.28 22.32 0.53
CA ASP A 955 7.68 21.10 -0.18
C ASP A 955 6.70 20.69 -1.28
N GLY A 956 5.41 21.04 -1.19
CA GLY A 956 4.45 20.82 -2.27
C GLY A 956 4.87 21.42 -3.62
N LEU A 957 5.59 22.56 -3.64
CA LEU A 957 6.17 23.08 -4.90
C LEU A 957 7.28 22.17 -5.43
N GLN A 958 8.11 21.63 -4.53
CA GLN A 958 9.25 20.78 -4.88
C GLN A 958 8.76 19.44 -5.45
N GLU A 959 7.65 18.90 -4.94
CA GLU A 959 7.05 17.65 -5.42
C GLU A 959 6.63 17.74 -6.89
N LEU A 960 6.16 18.91 -7.34
CA LEU A 960 5.86 19.14 -8.77
C LEU A 960 7.10 19.02 -9.66
N PHE A 961 8.30 19.11 -9.08
CA PHE A 961 9.58 19.01 -9.77
C PHE A 961 10.43 17.80 -9.32
N ASP A 962 9.87 16.81 -8.63
CA ASP A 962 10.61 15.68 -7.98
C ASP A 962 11.43 14.82 -8.97
N SER A 963 11.11 14.88 -10.28
CA SER A 963 11.90 14.21 -11.32
C SER A 963 13.26 14.88 -11.61
N MET A 964 13.51 16.09 -11.07
CA MET A 964 14.72 16.88 -11.31
C MET A 964 15.58 17.02 -10.05
N PRO A 965 16.92 17.05 -10.19
CA PRO A 965 17.81 17.38 -9.07
C PRO A 965 17.51 18.77 -8.48
N VAL A 966 17.67 18.92 -7.16
CA VAL A 966 17.32 20.16 -6.42
C VAL A 966 17.96 21.43 -7.00
N TYR A 967 19.22 21.37 -7.46
CA TYR A 967 19.89 22.54 -8.06
C TYR A 967 19.27 22.96 -9.42
N GLU A 968 18.62 22.05 -10.12
CA GLU A 968 17.89 22.35 -11.35
C GLU A 968 16.54 22.96 -11.03
N GLN A 969 15.89 22.52 -9.94
CA GLN A 969 14.66 23.13 -9.42
C GLN A 969 14.88 24.58 -9.02
N SER A 970 15.98 24.89 -8.30
CA SER A 970 16.29 26.26 -7.91
C SER A 970 16.45 27.19 -9.11
N GLN A 971 17.07 26.71 -10.19
CA GLN A 971 17.19 27.49 -11.42
C GLN A 971 15.82 27.67 -12.10
N LYS A 972 14.92 26.68 -12.07
CA LYS A 972 13.56 26.81 -12.62
C LYS A 972 12.74 27.90 -11.95
N TYR A 973 12.90 28.10 -10.65
CA TYR A 973 12.22 29.19 -9.93
C TYR A 973 12.72 30.55 -10.44
N VAL A 974 14.04 30.67 -10.64
CA VAL A 974 14.66 31.88 -11.18
C VAL A 974 14.19 32.16 -12.60
N ASP A 975 14.19 31.15 -13.47
CA ASP A 975 13.76 31.26 -14.86
C ASP A 975 12.25 31.61 -14.99
N ALA A 976 11.43 31.22 -14.02
CA ALA A 976 10.01 31.56 -13.99
C ALA A 976 9.77 33.03 -13.62
N VAL A 977 10.63 33.59 -12.77
CA VAL A 977 10.61 35.01 -12.40
C VAL A 977 11.20 35.87 -13.52
N MET A 978 12.38 35.51 -14.02
CA MET A 978 13.17 36.27 -14.98
C MET A 978 12.92 35.83 -16.43
N LEU A 979 11.84 36.34 -17.04
CA LEU A 979 11.53 36.07 -18.45
C LEU A 979 12.49 36.80 -19.41
N PRO A 980 12.88 36.19 -20.55
CA PRO A 980 13.78 36.83 -21.52
C PRO A 980 13.26 38.17 -22.03
N GLY A 981 14.00 39.26 -21.78
CA GLY A 981 13.66 40.62 -22.22
C GLY A 981 12.70 41.39 -21.32
N ASP A 982 12.41 40.89 -20.10
CA ASP A 982 11.39 41.42 -19.19
C ASP A 982 11.98 41.94 -17.85
N GLU A 983 13.18 42.54 -17.88
CA GLU A 983 13.92 42.98 -16.68
C GLU A 983 13.22 44.11 -15.89
N GLU A 984 12.37 44.90 -16.55
CA GLU A 984 11.61 45.98 -15.90
C GLU A 984 10.26 45.51 -15.32
N ALA A 985 9.71 44.36 -15.74
CA ALA A 985 8.39 43.93 -15.29
C ALA A 985 8.35 43.36 -13.88
N ILE A 986 9.48 42.91 -13.35
CA ILE A 986 9.57 42.44 -11.95
C ILE A 986 9.26 43.54 -10.93
N PHE A 987 9.24 44.81 -11.33
CA PHE A 987 8.84 45.95 -10.49
C PHE A 987 7.37 46.32 -10.61
N LYS A 988 6.62 45.72 -11.54
CA LYS A 988 5.20 46.00 -11.70
C LYS A 988 4.43 45.41 -10.52
N VAL A 989 3.56 46.22 -9.95
CA VAL A 989 2.69 45.81 -8.82
C VAL A 989 1.60 44.86 -9.31
N ASP A 990 1.14 45.01 -10.55
CA ASP A 990 0.06 44.19 -11.15
C ASP A 990 0.52 42.77 -11.56
N ASP A 991 1.80 42.43 -11.35
CA ASP A 991 2.40 41.19 -11.80
C ASP A 991 3.01 40.43 -10.61
N ASN A 992 2.32 39.36 -10.19
CA ASN A 992 2.69 38.60 -9.01
C ASN A 992 3.72 37.52 -9.37
N LEU A 993 4.95 37.68 -8.87
CA LEU A 993 6.06 36.79 -9.19
C LEU A 993 5.88 35.37 -8.65
N ALA A 994 5.24 35.21 -7.49
CA ALA A 994 4.92 33.88 -6.95
C ALA A 994 3.93 33.13 -7.84
N LEU A 995 2.95 33.84 -8.41
CA LEU A 995 1.98 33.28 -9.35
C LEU A 995 2.64 32.82 -10.66
N ARG A 996 3.67 33.53 -11.14
CA ARG A 996 4.49 33.09 -12.29
C ARG A 996 5.16 31.75 -12.02
N ILE A 997 5.75 31.57 -10.83
CA ILE A 997 6.37 30.30 -10.41
C ILE A 997 5.33 29.19 -10.36
N LEU A 998 4.19 29.42 -9.68
CA LEU A 998 3.12 28.43 -9.58
C LEU A 998 2.60 28.00 -10.96
N LYS A 999 2.29 28.97 -11.84
CA LYS A 999 1.84 28.70 -13.21
C LYS A 999 2.87 27.89 -13.97
N LYS A 1000 4.17 28.22 -13.84
CA LYS A 1000 5.25 27.46 -14.48
C LYS A 1000 5.32 26.01 -13.98
N ALA A 1001 5.13 25.80 -12.68
CA ALA A 1001 5.15 24.48 -12.06
C ALA A 1001 3.96 23.60 -12.49
N LEU A 1002 2.77 24.18 -12.66
CA LEU A 1002 1.56 23.45 -13.04
C LEU A 1002 1.46 23.12 -14.54
N GLY A 1003 2.37 23.63 -15.39
CA GLY A 1003 2.37 23.38 -16.84
C GLY A 1003 2.87 24.55 -17.70
N GLY A 1004 3.06 25.73 -17.11
CA GLY A 1004 3.60 26.93 -17.76
C GLY A 1004 2.70 27.43 -18.88
N ASP A 1005 3.24 27.47 -20.10
CA ASP A 1005 2.54 27.99 -21.28
C ASP A 1005 1.53 26.97 -21.86
N ASP A 1006 1.57 25.71 -21.40
CA ASP A 1006 0.55 24.72 -21.73
C ASP A 1006 -0.70 24.95 -20.89
N THR A 1007 -1.58 25.82 -21.40
CA THR A 1007 -2.87 26.16 -20.79
C THR A 1007 -3.72 24.93 -20.46
N ASN A 1008 -3.63 23.87 -21.25
CA ASN A 1008 -4.40 22.64 -21.02
C ASN A 1008 -3.82 21.86 -19.84
N ALA A 1009 -2.49 21.79 -19.71
CA ALA A 1009 -1.85 21.17 -18.55
C ALA A 1009 -2.21 21.90 -17.25
N VAL A 1010 -2.10 23.24 -17.22
CA VAL A 1010 -2.47 24.05 -16.05
C VAL A 1010 -3.96 23.92 -15.73
N SER A 1011 -4.83 23.98 -16.75
CA SER A 1011 -6.28 23.81 -16.59
C SER A 1011 -6.64 22.45 -15.99
N GLN A 1012 -5.96 21.37 -16.38
CA GLN A 1012 -6.19 20.05 -15.79
C GLN A 1012 -5.86 20.01 -14.31
N MET A 1013 -4.77 20.67 -13.90
CA MET A 1013 -4.37 20.73 -12.50
C MET A 1013 -5.38 21.53 -11.67
N ILE A 1014 -5.81 22.71 -12.12
CA ILE A 1014 -6.65 23.59 -11.30
C ILE A 1014 -8.16 23.26 -11.33
N THR A 1015 -8.63 22.48 -12.30
CA THR A 1015 -10.05 22.09 -12.42
C THR A 1015 -10.33 20.65 -12.00
N ALA A 1016 -9.31 19.93 -11.50
CA ALA A 1016 -9.45 18.57 -11.00
C ALA A 1016 -10.38 18.52 -9.78
N GLN A 1017 -11.66 18.20 -10.02
CA GLN A 1017 -12.63 18.00 -8.95
C GLN A 1017 -12.31 16.71 -8.18
N SER A 1018 -11.84 16.86 -6.95
CA SER A 1018 -11.53 15.76 -6.02
C SER A 1018 -12.10 16.11 -4.65
N ASP A 1019 -12.69 15.12 -3.97
CA ASP A 1019 -13.24 15.28 -2.61
C ASP A 1019 -12.15 15.24 -1.51
N ARG A 1020 -10.88 15.08 -1.90
CA ARG A 1020 -9.70 15.08 -1.01
C ARG A 1020 -8.52 15.75 -1.72
N ALA A 1021 -7.61 16.39 -0.98
CA ALA A 1021 -6.34 16.89 -1.53
C ALA A 1021 -5.62 15.76 -2.30
N TRP A 1022 -5.10 16.06 -3.48
CA TRP A 1022 -4.33 15.13 -4.35
C TRP A 1022 -2.94 15.68 -4.67
N LEU A 1023 -2.76 16.97 -4.44
CA LEU A 1023 -1.52 17.72 -4.42
C LEU A 1023 -1.37 18.24 -3.00
N ASP A 1024 -0.15 18.22 -2.48
CA ASP A 1024 0.12 18.85 -1.19
C ASP A 1024 -0.11 20.37 -1.28
N ASP A 1025 -0.21 21.03 -0.13
CA ASP A 1025 -0.33 22.48 -0.08
C ASP A 1025 0.93 23.14 -0.63
N ILE A 1026 0.73 24.24 -1.36
CA ILE A 1026 1.83 24.99 -1.98
C ILE A 1026 1.78 26.42 -1.50
N THR A 1027 2.81 26.87 -0.81
CA THR A 1027 3.00 28.27 -0.46
C THR A 1027 4.31 28.77 -1.02
N ILE A 1028 4.27 29.94 -1.65
CA ILE A 1028 5.41 30.57 -2.33
C ILE A 1028 5.44 32.03 -1.91
N VAL A 1029 6.63 32.52 -1.54
CA VAL A 1029 6.89 33.95 -1.39
C VAL A 1029 8.14 34.33 -2.17
N VAL A 1030 8.04 35.36 -3.01
CA VAL A 1030 9.14 35.95 -3.76
C VAL A 1030 9.39 37.36 -3.24
N GLN A 1031 10.53 37.61 -2.61
CA GLN A 1031 10.94 38.90 -2.05
C GLN A 1031 12.07 39.51 -2.88
N ILE A 1032 11.88 40.74 -3.38
CA ILE A 1032 12.95 41.52 -4.01
C ILE A 1032 13.86 42.10 -2.93
N LEU A 1033 15.19 41.99 -3.13
CA LEU A 1033 16.24 42.38 -2.16
C LEU A 1033 17.13 43.53 -2.67
#